data_AF-A0A968M1Z2-F1
#
_entry.id   AF-A0A968M1Z2-F1
#
_cell.length_a   1.000
_cell.length_b   1.000
_cell.length_c   1.000
_cell.angle_alpha   90.00
_cell.angle_beta   90.00
_cell.angle_gamma   90.00
#
_symmetry.space_group_name_H-M   'P 1'
#
loop_
_entity.id
_entity.type
_entity.pdbx_description
1 polymer ?
#
loop_
_entity_poly.entity_id
_entity_poly.type
_entity_poly.pdbx_seq_one_letter_code
_entity_poly.pdbx_strand_id
1 'polypeptide(L)'
;MTEIARKLRREQTASEAILWEALRNRKLEGRKFRRQHPIGKFVVDFYCDAEGLIVEVDGSIHELPEQQELDRQRQALLESLGLRFVRLKAKQVETNLSSALDTIRSAFLPSSQPSPFKGEGEVLPSPLRRGVGASKEATVIAWLWARTVKCPNPACGCQMPLVRSFELSKKKGKEAWVEPVIDNSQNPPVIKFEVKTGEGKPIEGTTSKKGSICLACATPTNLDYIRSEGKAGRMNAQLMAIVAEGDRGRIYLSPNDEHEKIAASAQPEWKPETELSTHPQYMGTPRYGMTRHCDLFTNRQLVALNTFSDLVSEARETIKQDMIANVTTDDGLSLTEGGANVTAYADAIVTYLAFAVDRCTDYWSAICSWNSVGEKMRNTFGRQAIPMVWDYAECCPFSDSSGNFGGAINWVQKVIRISSCNTKGFVQQIDATNIRNHYSKPIIVSTDPPYYDAVPYSDLSDFFYVWIRRSLSKIYPELFTTLATPKEPELVADQYRHGSRAKAQKFFEQGLEKVFTQVRKTANYGYPFSVYYAFKQTESEAVQSGNSQNIASTGWETMLEGLMRAGFSITGTLPMRTELANRMRGQGSNALASSIVLVCRPRLENALSTTRRQFLKQLQTEFPTDLKNLQQGNIAPVDLAQASIGLGMSVFSRYSKVLEADGNPMCVRTALQIINSYIDEFLNEQEGEFDPDTRWALTWFEQYQFEQGQYGDAETLSKAKNTSIKGLEEAGILIAKNGKVRLLKREEMLPSPQPSPNGRGRIKAGRLI
;
A
#
# COMPACT_ATOMS: atom_id res chain seq x y z
N MET A 1 -3.82 -11.83 -10.52
CA MET A 1 -3.05 -11.67 -11.79
C MET A 1 -1.72 -12.43 -11.81
N THR A 2 -0.87 -12.34 -10.78
CA THR A 2 0.39 -13.12 -10.68
C THR A 2 0.18 -14.64 -10.69
N GLU A 3 -1.00 -15.09 -10.28
CA GLU A 3 -1.41 -16.50 -10.23
C GLU A 3 -1.73 -17.08 -11.63
N ILE A 4 -2.41 -16.32 -12.48
CA ILE A 4 -2.65 -16.65 -13.90
C ILE A 4 -1.31 -16.77 -14.63
N ALA A 5 -0.41 -15.79 -14.48
CA ALA A 5 0.93 -15.85 -15.06
C ALA A 5 1.77 -17.02 -14.50
N ARG A 6 1.54 -17.45 -13.25
CA ARG A 6 2.18 -18.64 -12.67
C ARG A 6 1.60 -19.94 -13.23
N LYS A 7 0.29 -20.00 -13.45
CA LYS A 7 -0.41 -21.13 -14.08
C LYS A 7 0.02 -21.29 -15.54
N LEU A 8 0.00 -20.21 -16.32
CA LEU A 8 0.45 -20.20 -17.72
C LEU A 8 1.93 -20.60 -17.87
N ARG A 9 2.80 -20.27 -16.91
CA ARG A 9 4.20 -20.76 -16.91
C ARG A 9 4.32 -22.26 -16.62
N ARG A 10 3.34 -22.87 -15.95
CA ARG A 10 3.29 -24.32 -15.69
C ARG A 10 2.65 -25.07 -16.87
N GLU A 11 1.75 -24.41 -17.60
CA GLU A 11 0.97 -24.96 -18.71
C GLU A 11 1.47 -24.47 -20.09
N GLN A 12 2.74 -24.05 -20.19
CA GLN A 12 3.32 -23.50 -21.42
C GLN A 12 3.31 -24.53 -22.57
N THR A 13 3.06 -24.06 -23.79
CA THR A 13 3.12 -24.91 -24.99
C THR A 13 4.55 -25.38 -25.31
N ALA A 14 4.67 -26.44 -26.11
CA ALA A 14 5.98 -26.93 -26.57
C ALA A 14 6.74 -25.86 -27.36
N SER A 15 6.04 -25.14 -28.25
CA SER A 15 6.58 -23.99 -28.98
C SER A 15 7.06 -22.87 -28.05
N GLU A 16 6.30 -22.49 -27.02
CA GLU A 16 6.77 -21.50 -26.03
C GLU A 16 8.00 -21.96 -25.26
N ALA A 17 8.07 -23.25 -24.90
CA ALA A 17 9.23 -23.81 -24.21
C ALA A 17 10.51 -23.70 -25.05
N ILE A 18 10.41 -24.05 -26.34
CA ILE A 18 11.51 -24.00 -27.31
C ILE A 18 11.97 -22.54 -27.49
N LEU A 19 11.04 -21.61 -27.72
CA LEU A 19 11.37 -20.20 -27.90
C LEU A 19 11.98 -19.60 -26.63
N TRP A 20 11.48 -19.96 -25.44
CA TRP A 20 12.01 -19.45 -24.18
C TRP A 20 13.48 -19.83 -23.96
N GLU A 21 13.89 -21.05 -24.31
CA GLU A 21 15.27 -21.49 -24.14
C GLU A 21 16.24 -20.73 -25.04
N ALA A 22 15.77 -20.24 -26.19
CA ALA A 22 16.53 -19.37 -27.09
C ALA A 22 16.55 -17.90 -26.67
N LEU A 23 15.52 -17.41 -25.96
CA LEU A 23 15.41 -16.00 -25.55
C LEU A 23 15.94 -15.70 -24.14
N ARG A 24 15.94 -16.69 -23.23
CA ARG A 24 16.34 -16.52 -21.83
C ARG A 24 17.81 -16.11 -21.70
N ASN A 25 18.18 -15.59 -20.53
CA ASN A 25 19.56 -15.25 -20.19
C ASN A 25 20.24 -14.30 -21.21
N ARG A 26 19.47 -13.47 -21.92
CA ARG A 26 19.96 -12.50 -22.91
C ARG A 26 20.65 -13.14 -24.13
N LYS A 27 20.30 -14.39 -24.46
CA LYS A 27 20.88 -15.15 -25.58
C LYS A 27 20.63 -14.52 -26.95
N LEU A 28 19.52 -13.79 -27.13
CA LEU A 28 19.24 -13.06 -28.37
C LEU A 28 19.79 -11.62 -28.28
N GLU A 29 21.00 -11.42 -28.80
CA GLU A 29 21.66 -10.10 -28.95
C GLU A 29 21.71 -9.26 -27.66
N GLY A 30 21.86 -9.91 -26.51
CA GLY A 30 21.94 -9.23 -25.21
C GLY A 30 20.59 -8.71 -24.67
N ARG A 31 19.48 -8.92 -25.40
CA ARG A 31 18.14 -8.42 -25.06
C ARG A 31 17.46 -9.28 -23.98
N LYS A 32 16.88 -8.62 -22.99
CA LYS A 32 16.23 -9.31 -21.85
C LYS A 32 14.76 -9.56 -22.15
N PHE A 33 14.41 -10.81 -22.41
CA PHE A 33 13.03 -11.26 -22.53
C PHE A 33 12.47 -11.77 -21.21
N ARG A 34 11.18 -11.56 -20.99
CA ARG A 34 10.38 -12.09 -19.87
C ARG A 34 9.27 -12.94 -20.46
N ARG A 35 9.06 -14.15 -19.95
CA ARG A 35 7.95 -15.02 -20.37
C ARG A 35 6.69 -14.82 -19.53
N GLN A 36 5.53 -15.00 -20.14
CA GLN A 36 4.20 -14.92 -19.53
C GLN A 36 4.11 -13.67 -18.65
N HIS A 37 4.33 -12.51 -19.28
CA HIS A 37 4.52 -11.23 -18.61
C HIS A 37 3.17 -10.52 -18.47
N PRO A 38 2.74 -10.17 -17.24
CA PRO A 38 1.52 -9.40 -17.06
C PRO A 38 1.74 -7.94 -17.46
N ILE A 39 0.88 -7.43 -18.33
CA ILE A 39 0.82 -6.02 -18.74
C ILE A 39 -0.62 -5.54 -18.52
N GLY A 40 -0.83 -4.73 -17.48
CA GLY A 40 -2.18 -4.35 -17.02
C GLY A 40 -3.02 -5.58 -16.67
N LYS A 41 -4.18 -5.72 -17.33
CA LYS A 41 -5.09 -6.87 -17.18
C LYS A 41 -4.78 -8.06 -18.10
N PHE A 42 -3.75 -7.96 -18.94
CA PHE A 42 -3.40 -8.99 -19.93
C PHE A 42 -2.12 -9.73 -19.53
N VAL A 43 -1.94 -10.95 -20.06
CA VAL A 43 -0.69 -11.71 -19.98
C VAL A 43 -0.24 -12.02 -21.40
N VAL A 44 1.01 -11.68 -21.72
CA VAL A 44 1.62 -11.92 -23.04
C VAL A 44 2.70 -12.98 -22.95
N ASP A 45 2.90 -13.77 -24.01
CA ASP A 45 3.79 -14.93 -23.99
C ASP A 45 5.25 -14.54 -23.75
N PHE A 46 5.75 -13.55 -24.47
CA PHE A 46 7.06 -12.96 -24.23
C PHE A 46 7.04 -11.44 -24.35
N TYR A 47 7.84 -10.79 -23.52
CA TYR A 47 7.98 -9.34 -23.51
C TYR A 47 9.45 -8.93 -23.37
N CYS A 48 9.92 -8.06 -24.27
CA CYS A 48 11.21 -7.41 -24.20
C CYS A 48 11.05 -5.92 -23.90
N ASP A 49 11.39 -5.56 -22.66
CA ASP A 49 11.28 -4.19 -22.14
C ASP A 49 12.13 -3.18 -22.92
N ALA A 50 13.34 -3.58 -23.31
CA ALA A 50 14.27 -2.72 -24.04
C ALA A 50 13.77 -2.32 -25.44
N GLU A 51 12.93 -3.15 -26.04
CA GLU A 51 12.40 -2.99 -27.41
C GLU A 51 10.93 -2.54 -27.42
N GLY A 52 10.28 -2.45 -26.26
CA GLY A 52 8.82 -2.32 -26.18
C GLY A 52 8.09 -3.42 -26.96
N LEU A 53 8.68 -4.63 -27.04
CA LEU A 53 8.28 -5.67 -27.98
C LEU A 53 7.58 -6.82 -27.25
N ILE A 54 6.35 -7.11 -27.66
CA ILE A 54 5.59 -8.31 -27.31
C ILE A 54 5.79 -9.35 -28.41
N VAL A 55 6.07 -10.60 -28.02
CA VAL A 55 6.09 -11.74 -28.94
C VAL A 55 5.03 -12.74 -28.48
N GLU A 56 4.04 -13.01 -29.34
CA GLU A 56 2.98 -14.00 -29.11
C GLU A 56 3.19 -15.22 -30.00
N VAL A 57 2.97 -16.41 -29.44
CA VAL A 57 3.11 -17.68 -30.15
C VAL A 57 1.72 -18.24 -30.42
N ASP A 58 1.21 -18.01 -31.62
CA ASP A 58 -0.15 -18.41 -32.00
C ASP A 58 -0.20 -19.92 -32.28
N GLY A 59 -1.03 -20.64 -31.50
CA GLY A 59 -1.58 -21.94 -31.86
C GLY A 59 -2.82 -21.76 -32.74
N SER A 60 -3.11 -22.73 -33.62
CA SER A 60 -4.20 -22.71 -34.60
C SER A 60 -5.49 -22.02 -34.09
N ILE A 61 -5.92 -20.96 -34.80
CA ILE A 61 -6.98 -20.03 -34.39
C ILE A 61 -8.34 -20.76 -34.34
N HIS A 62 -9.09 -20.59 -33.24
CA HIS A 62 -10.53 -20.81 -33.25
C HIS A 62 -11.21 -19.57 -33.86
N GLU A 63 -11.82 -19.76 -35.03
CA GLU A 63 -12.44 -18.71 -35.84
C GLU A 63 -13.86 -18.37 -35.34
N LEU A 64 -13.97 -17.64 -34.21
CA LEU A 64 -15.23 -17.04 -33.78
C LEU A 64 -15.17 -15.50 -33.91
N PRO A 65 -16.10 -14.84 -34.62
CA PRO A 65 -16.07 -13.39 -34.88
C PRO A 65 -16.00 -12.50 -33.63
N GLU A 66 -16.62 -12.92 -32.52
CA GLU A 66 -16.62 -12.17 -31.26
C GLU A 66 -15.24 -12.15 -30.58
N GLN A 67 -14.45 -13.21 -30.71
CA GLN A 67 -13.08 -13.26 -30.19
C GLN A 67 -12.13 -12.35 -30.99
N GLN A 68 -12.35 -12.22 -32.30
CA GLN A 68 -11.51 -11.35 -33.15
C GLN A 68 -11.65 -9.88 -32.79
N GLU A 69 -12.85 -9.42 -32.44
CA GLU A 69 -13.08 -8.03 -32.02
C GLU A 69 -12.47 -7.76 -30.64
N LEU A 70 -12.58 -8.71 -29.70
CA LEU A 70 -11.95 -8.61 -28.37
C LEU A 70 -10.42 -8.61 -28.45
N ASP A 71 -9.82 -9.45 -29.30
CA ASP A 71 -8.37 -9.48 -29.51
C ASP A 71 -7.87 -8.22 -30.22
N ARG A 72 -8.65 -7.66 -31.16
CA ARG A 72 -8.36 -6.37 -31.80
C ARG A 72 -8.37 -5.23 -30.79
N GLN A 73 -9.38 -5.17 -29.92
CA GLN A 73 -9.46 -4.17 -28.85
C GLN A 73 -8.33 -4.31 -27.83
N ARG A 74 -7.98 -5.55 -27.46
CA ARG A 74 -6.81 -5.86 -26.61
C ARG A 74 -5.52 -5.35 -27.25
N GLN A 75 -5.31 -5.67 -28.52
CA GLN A 75 -4.10 -5.27 -29.24
C GLN A 75 -4.02 -3.75 -29.34
N ALA A 76 -5.10 -3.06 -29.74
CA ALA A 76 -5.15 -1.60 -29.82
C ALA A 76 -4.84 -0.92 -28.48
N LEU A 77 -5.34 -1.48 -27.36
CA LEU A 77 -5.04 -0.97 -26.02
C LEU A 77 -3.57 -1.15 -25.67
N LEU A 78 -2.95 -2.28 -25.99
CA LEU A 78 -1.53 -2.51 -25.73
C LEU A 78 -0.63 -1.66 -26.65
N GLU A 79 -1.01 -1.46 -27.91
CA GLU A 79 -0.33 -0.57 -28.85
C GLU A 79 -0.43 0.91 -28.43
N SER A 80 -1.56 1.33 -27.85
CA SER A 80 -1.70 2.68 -27.28
C SER A 80 -0.73 2.99 -26.13
N LEU A 81 -0.15 1.96 -25.52
CA LEU A 81 0.92 2.07 -24.51
C LEU A 81 2.33 2.14 -25.13
N GLY A 82 2.43 2.27 -26.46
CA GLY A 82 3.69 2.30 -27.20
C GLY A 82 4.34 0.92 -27.38
N LEU A 83 3.60 -0.16 -27.20
CA LEU A 83 4.08 -1.53 -27.35
C LEU A 83 3.88 -2.03 -28.79
N ARG A 84 4.78 -2.89 -29.26
CA ARG A 84 4.76 -3.47 -30.61
C ARG A 84 4.61 -4.99 -30.54
N PHE A 85 4.00 -5.59 -31.54
CA PHE A 85 3.75 -7.03 -31.59
C PHE A 85 4.55 -7.74 -32.68
N VAL A 86 5.03 -8.94 -32.36
CA VAL A 86 5.45 -9.96 -33.32
C VAL A 86 4.67 -11.23 -33.01
N ARG A 87 3.93 -11.74 -34.00
CA ARG A 87 3.21 -13.01 -33.88
C ARG A 87 3.99 -14.10 -34.61
N LEU A 88 4.27 -15.20 -33.92
CA LEU A 88 4.95 -16.36 -34.46
C LEU A 88 3.99 -17.54 -34.50
N LYS A 89 3.94 -18.26 -35.62
CA LYS A 89 3.17 -19.51 -35.67
C LYS A 89 3.89 -20.58 -34.87
N ALA A 90 3.18 -21.35 -34.03
CA ALA A 90 3.76 -22.46 -33.26
C ALA A 90 4.63 -23.40 -34.13
N LYS A 91 4.14 -23.76 -35.33
CA LYS A 91 4.87 -24.59 -36.30
C LYS A 91 6.20 -23.98 -36.73
N GLN A 92 6.29 -22.65 -36.89
CA GLN A 92 7.53 -21.97 -37.26
C GLN A 92 8.57 -22.11 -36.15
N VAL A 93 8.17 -21.95 -34.89
CA VAL A 93 9.04 -22.09 -33.73
C VAL A 93 9.54 -23.53 -33.57
N GLU A 94 8.67 -24.51 -33.80
CA GLU A 94 9.00 -25.93 -33.64
C GLU A 94 9.86 -26.49 -34.78
N THR A 95 9.64 -26.04 -36.03
CA THR A 95 10.31 -26.60 -37.22
C THR A 95 11.49 -25.77 -37.71
N ASN A 96 11.51 -24.46 -37.48
CA ASN A 96 12.57 -23.56 -37.93
C ASN A 96 12.77 -22.39 -36.96
N LEU A 97 13.34 -22.72 -35.79
CA LEU A 97 13.62 -21.75 -34.73
C LEU A 97 14.50 -20.58 -35.21
N SER A 98 15.46 -20.81 -36.10
CA SER A 98 16.31 -19.75 -36.65
C SER A 98 15.49 -18.67 -37.35
N SER A 99 14.54 -19.07 -38.20
CA SER A 99 13.62 -18.13 -38.87
C SER A 99 12.72 -17.37 -37.88
N ALA A 100 12.27 -18.03 -36.82
CA ALA A 100 11.49 -17.37 -35.76
C ALA A 100 12.33 -16.30 -35.03
N LEU A 101 13.59 -16.60 -34.72
CA LEU A 101 14.51 -15.64 -34.11
C LEU A 101 14.83 -14.47 -35.05
N ASP A 102 15.01 -14.71 -36.35
CA ASP A 102 15.22 -13.65 -37.35
C ASP A 102 14.01 -12.72 -37.44
N THR A 103 12.80 -13.26 -37.37
CA THR A 103 11.56 -12.46 -37.33
C THR A 103 11.53 -11.53 -36.11
N ILE A 104 11.95 -12.02 -34.94
CA ILE A 104 12.07 -11.21 -33.73
C ILE A 104 13.18 -10.14 -33.89
N ARG A 105 14.32 -10.49 -34.48
CA ARG A 105 15.44 -9.56 -34.71
C ARG A 105 15.05 -8.42 -35.65
N SER A 106 14.35 -8.71 -36.73
CA SER A 106 13.89 -7.68 -37.67
C SER A 106 12.91 -6.69 -37.02
N ALA A 107 12.31 -7.03 -35.89
CA ALA A 107 11.46 -6.13 -35.12
C ALA A 107 12.23 -5.30 -34.07
N PHE A 108 13.55 -5.46 -33.95
CA PHE A 108 14.35 -4.59 -33.08
C PHE A 108 14.44 -3.18 -33.65
N LEU A 109 14.43 -2.18 -32.78
CA LEU A 109 14.63 -0.79 -33.19
C LEU A 109 16.08 -0.61 -33.69
N PRO A 110 16.31 0.16 -34.78
CA PRO A 110 17.64 0.43 -35.28
C PRO A 110 18.50 1.12 -34.22
N SER A 111 19.79 0.79 -34.18
CA SER A 111 20.76 1.23 -33.16
C SER A 111 21.05 2.75 -33.13
N SER A 112 20.35 3.56 -33.93
CA SER A 112 20.42 5.02 -33.96
C SER A 112 19.11 5.72 -33.58
N GLN A 113 18.10 5.00 -33.10
CA GLN A 113 17.03 5.60 -32.31
C GLN A 113 17.20 5.23 -30.85
N PRO A 114 17.18 6.22 -29.92
CA PRO A 114 17.11 5.89 -28.52
C PRO A 114 15.85 5.04 -28.35
N SER A 115 16.01 3.84 -27.77
CA SER A 115 14.86 3.12 -27.25
C SER A 115 14.04 4.13 -26.45
N PRO A 116 12.70 4.16 -26.56
CA PRO A 116 11.89 4.97 -25.65
C PRO A 116 12.12 4.56 -24.17
N PHE A 117 12.88 3.49 -23.93
CA PHE A 117 13.30 2.93 -22.65
C PHE A 117 14.83 2.85 -22.42
N LYS A 118 15.68 3.46 -23.27
CA LYS A 118 17.06 3.77 -22.87
C LYS A 118 17.11 5.18 -22.32
N GLY A 119 17.14 5.28 -21.00
CA GLY A 119 17.97 6.34 -20.44
C GLY A 119 19.38 6.08 -20.95
N GLU A 120 20.01 7.08 -21.54
CA GLU A 120 21.46 7.14 -21.67
C GLU A 120 22.02 7.16 -20.25
N GLY A 121 22.08 5.99 -19.64
CA GLY A 121 23.23 5.66 -18.85
C GLY A 121 24.36 5.49 -19.85
N GLU A 122 25.01 6.60 -20.19
CA GLU A 122 26.46 6.55 -20.08
C GLU A 122 26.71 5.83 -18.76
N VAL A 123 27.28 4.63 -18.84
CA VAL A 123 27.77 3.96 -17.65
C VAL A 123 28.82 4.92 -17.13
N LEU A 124 28.40 5.87 -16.26
CA LEU A 124 29.29 6.45 -15.28
C LEU A 124 29.97 5.22 -14.70
N PRO A 125 31.31 5.11 -14.88
CA PRO A 125 32.01 3.91 -14.47
C PRO A 125 31.62 3.68 -13.03
N SER A 126 30.94 2.55 -12.78
CA SER A 126 30.85 2.03 -11.42
C SER A 126 32.29 2.05 -10.90
N PRO A 127 32.61 2.77 -9.81
CA PRO A 127 34.00 2.91 -9.40
C PRO A 127 34.66 1.58 -9.00
N LEU A 128 33.94 0.46 -9.02
CA LEU A 128 34.42 -0.84 -8.58
C LEU A 128 34.28 -1.84 -9.73
N ARG A 129 35.25 -1.81 -10.64
CA ARG A 129 35.45 -2.86 -11.65
C ARG A 129 35.71 -4.18 -10.93
N ARG A 130 35.07 -5.24 -11.40
CA ARG A 130 35.43 -6.63 -11.10
C ARG A 130 36.91 -6.89 -11.43
N GLY A 131 37.77 -6.78 -10.43
CA GLY A 131 39.13 -7.28 -10.46
C GLY A 131 39.15 -8.80 -10.29
N VAL A 132 39.76 -9.49 -11.25
CA VAL A 132 40.10 -10.91 -11.14
C VAL A 132 41.43 -10.99 -10.40
N GLY A 133 41.41 -11.48 -9.15
CA GLY A 133 42.60 -11.87 -8.38
C GLY A 133 42.77 -11.13 -7.03
N ALA A 134 42.59 -11.88 -5.93
CA ALA A 134 42.85 -11.53 -4.52
C ALA A 134 42.00 -10.39 -3.89
N SER A 135 41.13 -10.80 -2.94
CA SER A 135 40.03 -10.07 -2.30
C SER A 135 38.88 -9.69 -3.26
N LYS A 136 37.72 -10.35 -3.11
CA LYS A 136 36.53 -10.01 -3.90
C LYS A 136 35.90 -8.74 -3.32
N GLU A 137 35.96 -7.64 -4.06
CA GLU A 137 35.14 -6.45 -3.77
C GLU A 137 33.65 -6.79 -3.87
N ALA A 138 32.85 -6.36 -2.89
CA ALA A 138 31.42 -6.59 -2.85
C ALA A 138 30.68 -5.28 -2.53
N THR A 139 29.62 -4.99 -3.28
CA THR A 139 28.79 -3.79 -3.05
C THR A 139 27.97 -3.96 -1.79
N VAL A 140 28.12 -3.03 -0.85
CA VAL A 140 27.33 -3.00 0.38
C VAL A 140 25.88 -2.62 0.08
N ILE A 141 24.95 -3.32 0.72
CA ILE A 141 23.51 -3.10 0.64
C ILE A 141 23.02 -2.30 1.84
N ALA A 142 23.42 -2.73 3.04
CA ALA A 142 22.99 -2.10 4.28
C ALA A 142 23.98 -2.35 5.42
N TRP A 143 24.03 -1.40 6.35
CA TRP A 143 24.70 -1.53 7.65
C TRP A 143 23.62 -1.70 8.73
N LEU A 144 23.73 -2.73 9.56
CA LEU A 144 22.75 -3.01 10.62
C LEU A 144 23.33 -2.59 11.96
N TRP A 145 22.61 -1.74 12.68
CA TRP A 145 23.07 -1.09 13.89
C TRP A 145 22.15 -1.42 15.06
N ALA A 146 22.70 -1.62 16.26
CA ALA A 146 21.96 -1.66 17.51
C ALA A 146 22.09 -0.32 18.22
N ARG A 147 21.00 0.23 18.75
CA ARG A 147 21.09 1.30 19.75
C ARG A 147 21.62 0.74 21.05
N THR A 148 22.39 1.52 21.80
CA THR A 148 23.00 1.08 23.05
C THR A 148 22.74 2.09 24.16
N VAL A 149 22.66 1.61 25.40
CA VAL A 149 22.62 2.46 26.61
C VAL A 149 23.54 1.84 27.67
N LYS A 150 23.94 2.60 28.68
CA LYS A 150 24.72 2.06 29.79
C LYS A 150 23.87 1.07 30.60
N CYS A 151 24.45 -0.06 31.01
CA CYS A 151 23.80 -0.99 31.92
C CYS A 151 23.59 -0.33 33.31
N PRO A 152 22.38 -0.38 33.90
CA PRO A 152 22.09 0.27 35.17
C PRO A 152 22.78 -0.40 36.36
N ASN A 153 23.19 -1.68 36.24
CA ASN A 153 24.00 -2.36 37.25
C ASN A 153 25.41 -1.73 37.30
N PRO A 154 25.79 -1.04 38.40
CA PRO A 154 27.07 -0.35 38.49
C PRO A 154 28.29 -1.28 38.41
N ALA A 155 28.14 -2.54 38.84
CA ALA A 155 29.21 -3.53 38.75
C ALA A 155 29.45 -4.01 37.32
N CYS A 156 28.48 -3.85 36.42
CA CYS A 156 28.60 -4.21 35.02
C CYS A 156 28.96 -2.99 34.18
N GLY A 157 28.12 -1.94 34.19
CA GLY A 157 28.39 -0.67 33.50
C GLY A 157 28.62 -0.75 31.98
N CYS A 158 28.45 -1.90 31.34
CA CYS A 158 28.71 -2.09 29.91
C CYS A 158 27.76 -1.25 29.06
N GLN A 159 28.14 -0.96 27.82
CA GLN A 159 27.21 -0.48 26.81
C GLN A 159 26.34 -1.66 26.35
N MET A 160 25.09 -1.72 26.83
CA MET A 160 24.19 -2.82 26.50
C MET A 160 23.43 -2.52 25.19
N PRO A 161 23.47 -3.44 24.21
CA PRO A 161 22.73 -3.29 22.95
C PRO A 161 21.25 -3.59 23.12
N LEU A 162 20.42 -2.76 22.51
CA LEU A 162 18.97 -2.88 22.41
C LEU A 162 18.65 -3.48 21.04
N VAL A 163 18.27 -4.76 21.02
CA VAL A 163 18.10 -5.53 19.79
C VAL A 163 16.81 -6.34 19.89
N ARG A 164 15.94 -6.21 18.89
CA ARG A 164 14.70 -7.00 18.78
C ARG A 164 14.97 -8.41 18.26
N SER A 165 15.93 -8.56 17.35
CA SER A 165 16.26 -9.84 16.72
C SER A 165 17.69 -9.82 16.18
N PHE A 166 18.48 -10.84 16.50
CA PHE A 166 19.83 -11.03 15.95
C PHE A 166 19.87 -11.73 14.58
N GLU A 167 18.71 -12.08 14.05
CA GLU A 167 18.60 -12.84 12.82
C GLU A 167 18.76 -11.98 11.54
N LEU A 168 19.59 -12.45 10.61
CA LEU A 168 19.92 -11.77 9.36
C LEU A 168 19.27 -12.40 8.12
N SER A 169 19.15 -13.74 8.09
CA SER A 169 18.45 -14.49 7.04
C SER A 169 17.71 -15.71 7.59
N LYS A 170 16.44 -15.87 7.17
CA LYS A 170 15.63 -17.08 7.44
C LYS A 170 15.60 -18.07 6.28
N LYS A 171 16.36 -17.84 5.21
CA LYS A 171 16.28 -18.70 4.03
C LYS A 171 16.92 -20.04 4.31
N LYS A 172 16.15 -21.13 4.11
CA LYS A 172 16.62 -22.49 4.34
C LYS A 172 17.90 -22.78 3.54
N GLY A 173 18.95 -23.23 4.23
CA GLY A 173 20.28 -23.51 3.66
C GLY A 173 21.14 -22.27 3.41
N LYS A 174 20.71 -21.09 3.86
CA LYS A 174 21.42 -19.80 3.80
C LYS A 174 21.15 -18.97 5.06
N GLU A 175 20.91 -19.63 6.18
CA GLU A 175 20.66 -19.01 7.46
C GLU A 175 21.90 -18.21 7.90
N ALA A 176 21.64 -17.02 8.44
CA ALA A 176 22.67 -16.12 8.94
C ALA A 176 22.15 -15.34 10.14
N TRP A 177 23.02 -15.11 11.12
CA TRP A 177 22.69 -14.36 12.33
C TRP A 177 23.91 -13.63 12.91
N VAL A 178 23.64 -12.71 13.84
CA VAL A 178 24.64 -12.02 14.64
C VAL A 178 24.78 -12.74 15.98
N GLU A 179 26.00 -13.14 16.31
CA GLU A 179 26.38 -13.71 17.59
C GLU A 179 27.09 -12.63 18.43
N PRO A 180 26.54 -12.24 19.59
CA PRO A 180 27.24 -11.33 20.49
C PRO A 180 28.36 -12.06 21.24
N VAL A 181 29.57 -11.50 21.19
CA VAL A 181 30.75 -11.97 21.91
C VAL A 181 31.04 -11.02 23.07
N ILE A 182 31.00 -11.54 24.30
CA ILE A 182 31.19 -10.75 25.51
C ILE A 182 32.64 -10.88 25.98
N ASP A 183 33.38 -9.77 25.95
CA ASP A 183 34.73 -9.67 26.50
C ASP A 183 34.67 -9.20 27.96
N ASN A 184 34.75 -10.17 28.87
CA ASN A 184 34.77 -9.96 30.32
C ASN A 184 36.17 -9.61 30.86
N SER A 185 37.21 -9.57 30.02
CA SER A 185 38.55 -9.15 30.47
C SER A 185 38.64 -7.64 30.67
N GLN A 186 37.73 -6.87 30.08
CA GLN A 186 37.63 -5.42 30.20
C GLN A 186 36.65 -5.02 31.31
N ASN A 187 36.90 -3.87 31.93
CA ASN A 187 36.01 -3.28 32.93
C ASN A 187 35.65 -1.84 32.55
N PRO A 188 34.42 -1.55 32.09
CA PRO A 188 33.28 -2.47 32.00
C PRO A 188 33.45 -3.53 30.89
N PRO A 189 32.72 -4.67 30.94
CA PRO A 189 32.73 -5.66 29.87
C PRO A 189 32.32 -5.06 28.52
N VAL A 190 32.95 -5.53 27.44
CA VAL A 190 32.68 -5.05 26.08
C VAL A 190 31.93 -6.12 25.29
N ILE A 191 30.85 -5.74 24.63
CA ILE A 191 30.08 -6.63 23.76
C ILE A 191 30.50 -6.32 22.32
N LYS A 192 30.92 -7.34 21.57
CA LYS A 192 31.21 -7.29 20.14
C LYS A 192 30.23 -8.17 19.38
N PHE A 193 30.14 -7.98 18.06
CA PHE A 193 29.25 -8.75 17.21
C PHE A 193 30.03 -9.51 16.15
N GLU A 194 29.73 -10.80 16.00
CA GLU A 194 30.26 -11.64 14.95
C GLU A 194 29.12 -12.22 14.11
N VAL A 195 29.24 -12.16 12.79
CA VAL A 195 28.28 -12.82 11.90
C VAL A 195 28.60 -14.31 11.81
N LYS A 196 27.57 -15.14 11.97
CA LYS A 196 27.62 -16.58 11.74
C LYS A 196 26.67 -16.96 10.59
N THR A 197 27.02 -18.02 9.87
CA THR A 197 26.23 -18.56 8.76
C THR A 197 26.20 -20.09 8.82
N GLY A 198 25.14 -20.71 8.31
CA GLY A 198 24.99 -22.17 8.28
C GLY A 198 24.04 -22.70 9.36
N GLU A 199 24.35 -23.87 9.91
CA GLU A 199 23.49 -24.51 10.92
C GLU A 199 23.64 -23.83 12.28
N GLY A 200 22.54 -23.27 12.79
CA GLY A 200 22.47 -22.64 14.09
C GLY A 200 21.20 -21.83 14.26
N LYS A 201 21.00 -21.29 15.46
CA LYS A 201 19.90 -20.38 15.75
C LYS A 201 20.44 -19.17 16.52
N PRO A 202 20.00 -17.95 16.20
CA PRO A 202 20.33 -16.78 17.00
C PRO A 202 19.81 -16.94 18.42
N ILE A 203 20.50 -16.31 19.37
CA ILE A 203 19.93 -16.05 20.69
C ILE A 203 18.70 -15.13 20.58
N GLU A 204 17.89 -15.08 21.63
CA GLU A 204 16.77 -14.14 21.69
C GLU A 204 17.26 -12.68 21.70
N GLY A 205 16.46 -11.79 21.12
CA GLY A 205 16.73 -10.35 21.19
C GLY A 205 16.72 -9.84 22.62
N THR A 206 17.51 -8.81 22.90
CA THR A 206 17.61 -8.21 24.23
C THR A 206 16.38 -7.42 24.62
N THR A 207 15.61 -6.89 23.66
CA THR A 207 14.53 -5.91 23.93
C THR A 207 13.14 -6.42 23.53
N SER A 208 12.18 -6.22 24.44
CA SER A 208 10.76 -6.55 24.26
C SER A 208 9.85 -5.38 24.68
N LYS A 209 8.52 -5.60 24.66
CA LYS A 209 7.55 -4.61 25.20
C LYS A 209 7.71 -4.37 26.71
N LYS A 210 8.37 -5.27 27.45
CA LYS A 210 8.54 -5.18 28.91
C LYS A 210 9.83 -4.47 29.33
N GLY A 211 10.77 -4.24 28.42
CA GLY A 211 12.10 -3.72 28.72
C GLY A 211 13.20 -4.44 27.95
N SER A 212 14.44 -4.29 28.41
CA SER A 212 15.63 -4.93 27.84
C SER A 212 16.42 -5.71 28.88
N ILE A 213 17.18 -6.72 28.47
CA ILE A 213 18.09 -7.48 29.34
C ILE A 213 19.54 -7.24 28.89
N CYS A 214 20.43 -6.98 29.84
CA CYS A 214 21.85 -6.84 29.56
C CYS A 214 22.49 -8.20 29.24
N LEU A 215 23.17 -8.34 28.10
CA LEU A 215 23.83 -9.59 27.70
C LEU A 215 25.01 -9.96 28.62
N ALA A 216 25.71 -8.98 29.20
CA ALA A 216 26.91 -9.24 29.99
C ALA A 216 26.59 -9.73 31.43
N CYS A 217 25.54 -9.21 32.06
CA CYS A 217 25.24 -9.47 33.48
C CYS A 217 23.80 -9.91 33.74
N ALA A 218 23.00 -10.14 32.70
CA ALA A 218 21.60 -10.52 32.76
C ALA A 218 20.67 -9.55 33.52
N THR A 219 21.14 -8.33 33.84
CA THR A 219 20.32 -7.35 34.57
C THR A 219 19.15 -6.89 33.70
N PRO A 220 17.89 -7.06 34.18
CA PRO A 220 16.72 -6.52 33.48
C PRO A 220 16.66 -5.00 33.66
N THR A 221 16.34 -4.31 32.57
CA THR A 221 16.24 -2.86 32.50
C THR A 221 14.88 -2.46 31.95
N ASN A 222 14.13 -1.67 32.69
CA ASN A 222 12.81 -1.22 32.27
C ASN A 222 12.89 -0.14 31.17
N LEU A 223 11.77 0.10 30.49
CA LEU A 223 11.70 1.12 29.43
C LEU A 223 11.87 2.54 29.97
N ASP A 224 11.55 2.82 31.24
CA ASP A 224 11.65 4.16 31.80
C ASP A 224 13.10 4.61 31.97
N TYR A 225 13.98 3.71 32.39
CA TYR A 225 15.43 3.94 32.39
C TYR A 225 15.96 4.18 30.97
N ILE A 226 15.55 3.37 30.00
CA ILE A 226 15.97 3.55 28.60
C ILE A 226 15.49 4.89 28.05
N ARG A 227 14.27 5.32 28.40
CA ARG A 227 13.74 6.64 28.04
C ARG A 227 14.54 7.76 28.70
N SER A 228 14.92 7.63 29.98
CA SER A 228 15.71 8.65 30.67
C SER A 228 17.12 8.77 30.08
N GLU A 229 17.76 7.65 29.74
CA GLU A 229 19.06 7.68 29.06
C GLU A 229 18.97 8.33 27.68
N GLY A 230 17.95 7.96 26.90
CA GLY A 230 17.70 8.57 25.59
C GLY A 230 17.45 10.09 25.67
N LYS A 231 16.54 10.52 26.56
CA LYS A 231 16.25 11.94 26.80
C LYS A 231 17.46 12.74 27.28
N ALA A 232 18.40 12.09 27.96
CA ALA A 232 19.62 12.72 28.42
C ALA A 232 20.77 12.66 27.39
N GLY A 233 20.50 12.21 26.16
CA GLY A 233 21.50 12.13 25.08
C GLY A 233 22.55 11.02 25.29
N ARG A 234 22.29 10.03 26.15
CA ARG A 234 23.22 8.94 26.48
C ARG A 234 22.92 7.62 25.76
N MET A 235 22.10 7.67 24.71
CA MET A 235 21.84 6.54 23.83
C MET A 235 22.80 6.60 22.63
N ASN A 236 23.62 5.56 22.47
CA ASN A 236 24.59 5.45 21.38
C ASN A 236 24.12 4.41 20.34
N ALA A 237 24.97 4.09 19.38
CA ALA A 237 24.76 3.00 18.42
C ALA A 237 26.06 2.20 18.22
N GLN A 238 25.91 0.92 17.91
CA GLN A 238 27.01 -0.01 17.62
C GLN A 238 26.66 -0.84 16.37
N LEU A 239 27.61 -1.04 15.47
CA LEU A 239 27.40 -1.79 14.24
C LEU A 239 27.35 -3.28 14.57
N MET A 240 26.32 -3.97 14.09
CA MET A 240 26.11 -5.41 14.31
C MET A 240 26.55 -6.26 13.13
N ALA A 241 26.27 -5.80 11.90
CA ALA A 241 26.54 -6.55 10.69
C ALA A 241 26.54 -5.65 9.46
N ILE A 242 27.24 -6.11 8.42
CA ILE A 242 27.21 -5.51 7.09
C ILE A 242 26.60 -6.52 6.12
N VAL A 243 25.61 -6.09 5.35
CA VAL A 243 24.98 -6.89 4.31
C VAL A 243 25.53 -6.44 2.96
N ALA A 244 26.05 -7.35 2.15
CA ALA A 244 26.59 -7.04 0.84
C ALA A 244 26.10 -8.02 -0.24
N GLU A 245 26.30 -7.63 -1.50
CA GLU A 245 25.97 -8.44 -2.66
C GLU A 245 26.98 -9.58 -2.86
N GLY A 246 26.48 -10.79 -3.08
CA GLY A 246 27.29 -11.95 -3.43
C GLY A 246 26.81 -12.64 -4.72
N ASP A 247 27.67 -13.48 -5.29
CA ASP A 247 27.47 -14.14 -6.58
C ASP A 247 26.17 -14.96 -6.67
N ARG A 248 25.69 -15.51 -5.54
CA ARG A 248 24.51 -16.40 -5.47
C ARG A 248 23.54 -16.06 -4.34
N GLY A 249 23.61 -14.85 -3.78
CA GLY A 249 22.79 -14.45 -2.63
C GLY A 249 23.39 -13.27 -1.88
N ARG A 250 22.79 -12.92 -0.75
CA ARG A 250 23.39 -11.93 0.17
C ARG A 250 24.55 -12.58 0.91
N ILE A 251 25.60 -11.79 1.14
CA ILE A 251 26.66 -12.12 2.08
C ILE A 251 26.53 -11.21 3.30
N TYR A 252 26.93 -11.75 4.45
CA TYR A 252 26.83 -11.08 5.74
C TYR A 252 28.23 -11.06 6.35
N LEU A 253 28.69 -9.89 6.80
CA LEU A 253 30.05 -9.66 7.27
C LEU A 253 30.03 -9.11 8.69
N SER A 254 30.96 -9.59 9.51
CA SER A 254 31.20 -9.04 10.84
C SER A 254 31.72 -7.60 10.75
N PRO A 255 31.27 -6.70 11.64
CA PRO A 255 31.79 -5.34 11.73
C PRO A 255 33.21 -5.32 12.30
N ASN A 256 33.89 -4.18 12.11
CA ASN A 256 35.17 -3.89 12.73
C ASN A 256 35.20 -2.40 13.14
N ASP A 257 36.19 -2.00 13.94
CA ASP A 257 36.28 -0.63 14.48
C ASP A 257 36.46 0.44 13.39
N GLU A 258 37.05 0.08 12.25
CA GLU A 258 37.25 1.01 11.14
C GLU A 258 35.91 1.42 10.50
N HIS A 259 34.99 0.47 10.31
CA HIS A 259 33.66 0.76 9.78
C HIS A 259 32.90 1.78 10.64
N GLU A 260 32.98 1.64 11.98
CA GLU A 260 32.31 2.58 12.89
C GLU A 260 33.00 3.95 12.90
N LYS A 261 34.33 4.00 12.87
CA LYS A 261 35.09 5.27 12.80
C LYS A 261 34.80 6.05 11.52
N ILE A 262 34.76 5.39 10.37
CA ILE A 262 34.38 6.01 9.09
C ILE A 262 32.93 6.49 9.15
N ALA A 263 32.03 5.73 9.78
CA ALA A 263 30.65 6.15 9.90
C ALA A 263 30.49 7.39 10.78
N ALA A 264 31.25 7.48 11.87
CA ALA A 264 31.24 8.60 12.79
C ALA A 264 31.92 9.87 12.25
N SER A 265 32.78 9.77 11.23
CA SER A 265 33.46 10.93 10.64
C SER A 265 32.56 11.79 9.75
N ALA A 266 31.36 11.30 9.38
CA ALA A 266 30.40 12.05 8.59
C ALA A 266 29.91 13.29 9.34
N GLN A 267 30.00 14.45 8.67
CA GLN A 267 29.57 15.75 9.18
C GLN A 267 28.59 16.38 8.20
N PRO A 268 27.27 16.35 8.49
CA PRO A 268 26.30 17.01 7.63
C PRO A 268 26.38 18.53 7.78
N GLU A 269 26.42 19.25 6.66
CA GLU A 269 26.45 20.72 6.64
C GLU A 269 25.13 21.35 7.10
N TRP A 270 24.00 20.65 6.85
CA TRP A 270 22.68 21.09 7.25
C TRP A 270 21.88 19.96 7.91
N LYS A 271 20.94 20.33 8.78
CA LYS A 271 20.03 19.41 9.47
C LYS A 271 18.62 20.01 9.55
N PRO A 272 17.54 19.22 9.38
CA PRO A 272 16.19 19.69 9.64
C PRO A 272 15.94 19.78 11.16
N GLU A 273 16.02 21.00 11.72
CA GLU A 273 15.88 21.24 13.17
C GLU A 273 14.42 21.41 13.65
N THR A 274 13.44 21.23 12.76
CA THR A 274 12.02 21.31 13.13
C THR A 274 11.65 20.25 14.17
N GLU A 275 10.83 20.63 15.14
CA GLU A 275 10.38 19.73 16.20
C GLU A 275 9.48 18.62 15.66
N LEU A 276 9.62 17.43 16.23
CA LEU A 276 8.71 16.32 16.02
C LEU A 276 7.47 16.48 16.88
N SER A 277 6.34 16.09 16.33
CA SER A 277 5.09 15.98 17.08
C SER A 277 5.26 15.04 18.28
N THR A 278 4.65 15.41 19.41
CA THR A 278 4.68 14.60 20.63
C THR A 278 3.50 13.63 20.74
N HIS A 279 2.73 13.46 19.64
CA HIS A 279 1.54 12.63 19.62
C HIS A 279 1.82 11.19 20.11
N PRO A 280 1.22 10.72 21.22
CA PRO A 280 1.67 9.51 21.93
C PRO A 280 1.41 8.20 21.18
N GLN A 281 0.44 8.18 20.27
CA GLN A 281 0.13 7.00 19.45
C GLN A 281 1.00 6.89 18.18
N TYR A 282 1.25 8.01 17.49
CA TYR A 282 1.86 8.02 16.16
C TYR A 282 3.34 8.42 16.18
N MET A 283 3.81 9.10 17.24
CA MET A 283 5.21 9.49 17.40
C MET A 283 5.83 8.77 18.61
N GLY A 284 6.59 7.72 18.32
CA GLY A 284 7.27 6.90 19.32
C GLY A 284 8.56 7.52 19.84
N THR A 285 9.30 8.13 18.94
CA THR A 285 10.70 8.54 19.11
C THR A 285 10.93 9.68 20.11
N PRO A 286 10.04 10.69 20.29
CA PRO A 286 10.28 11.78 21.24
C PRO A 286 10.38 11.31 22.70
N ARG A 287 9.74 10.19 23.03
CA ARG A 287 9.85 9.57 24.37
C ARG A 287 11.27 9.13 24.73
N TYR A 288 12.15 9.01 23.72
CA TYR A 288 13.53 8.56 23.84
C TYR A 288 14.55 9.66 23.51
N GLY A 289 14.14 10.93 23.49
CA GLY A 289 15.05 12.07 23.28
C GLY A 289 15.26 12.49 21.82
N MET A 290 14.63 11.79 20.86
CA MET A 290 14.61 12.22 19.45
C MET A 290 13.45 13.19 19.26
N THR A 291 13.69 14.47 19.47
CA THR A 291 12.66 15.52 19.50
C THR A 291 12.63 16.37 18.24
N ARG A 292 13.62 16.25 17.36
CA ARG A 292 13.70 16.96 16.08
C ARG A 292 13.78 15.99 14.91
N HIS A 293 13.38 16.47 13.73
CA HIS A 293 13.38 15.65 12.51
C HIS A 293 14.78 15.10 12.19
N CYS A 294 15.84 15.88 12.42
CA CYS A 294 17.22 15.45 12.23
C CYS A 294 17.64 14.28 13.12
N ASP A 295 17.01 14.09 14.29
CA ASP A 295 17.32 13.00 15.21
C ASP A 295 16.86 11.62 14.69
N LEU A 296 16.01 11.60 13.65
CA LEU A 296 15.56 10.38 12.98
C LEU A 296 16.58 9.80 11.99
N PHE A 297 17.70 10.47 11.77
CA PHE A 297 18.69 10.14 10.75
C PHE A 297 20.09 10.03 11.38
N THR A 298 20.94 9.15 10.85
CA THR A 298 22.36 9.16 11.20
C THR A 298 23.06 10.33 10.48
N ASN A 299 24.25 10.74 10.96
CA ASN A 299 25.03 11.78 10.27
C ASN A 299 25.34 11.41 8.80
N ARG A 300 25.62 10.14 8.51
CA ARG A 300 25.84 9.66 7.13
C ARG A 300 24.58 9.80 6.27
N GLN A 301 23.42 9.42 6.82
CA GLN A 301 22.13 9.57 6.14
C GLN A 301 21.82 11.05 5.87
N LEU A 302 22.11 11.93 6.83
CA LEU A 302 21.96 13.38 6.67
C LEU A 302 22.90 13.92 5.59
N VAL A 303 24.17 13.51 5.56
CA VAL A 303 25.11 13.87 4.49
C VAL A 303 24.57 13.44 3.14
N ALA A 304 24.15 12.17 3.00
CA ALA A 304 23.57 11.67 1.75
C ALA A 304 22.34 12.49 1.35
N LEU A 305 21.35 12.66 2.22
CA LEU A 305 20.13 13.40 1.89
C LEU A 305 20.40 14.87 1.55
N ASN A 306 21.36 15.52 2.21
CA ASN A 306 21.80 16.86 1.83
C ASN A 306 22.37 16.88 0.41
N THR A 307 23.35 16.03 0.13
CA THR A 307 23.99 15.95 -1.19
C THR A 307 22.97 15.68 -2.28
N PHE A 308 22.09 14.69 -2.10
CA PHE A 308 21.08 14.37 -3.10
C PHE A 308 20.05 15.50 -3.29
N SER A 309 19.67 16.22 -2.21
CA SER A 309 18.77 17.38 -2.33
C SER A 309 19.42 18.56 -3.04
N ASP A 310 20.72 18.79 -2.80
CA ASP A 310 21.46 19.89 -3.42
C ASP A 310 21.72 19.61 -4.90
N LEU A 311 22.04 18.35 -5.25
CA LEU A 311 22.17 17.89 -6.63
C LEU A 311 20.87 18.05 -7.44
N VAL A 312 19.69 18.05 -6.82
CA VAL A 312 18.43 18.37 -7.53
C VAL A 312 18.45 19.81 -8.06
N SER A 313 18.99 20.75 -7.27
CA SER A 313 19.13 22.15 -7.71
C SER A 313 20.20 22.30 -8.79
N GLU A 314 21.32 21.58 -8.69
CA GLU A 314 22.37 21.59 -9.71
C GLU A 314 21.91 20.95 -11.03
N ALA A 315 21.15 19.86 -10.94
CA ALA A 315 20.55 19.20 -12.10
C ALA A 315 19.62 20.16 -12.86
N ARG A 316 18.88 21.02 -12.15
CA ARG A 316 18.02 22.04 -12.77
C ARG A 316 18.82 22.95 -13.70
N GLU A 317 19.93 23.50 -13.22
CA GLU A 317 20.74 24.43 -14.00
C GLU A 317 21.46 23.73 -15.16
N THR A 318 21.88 22.47 -14.96
CA THR A 318 22.44 21.64 -16.04
C THR A 318 21.42 21.42 -17.16
N ILE A 319 20.18 21.02 -16.82
CA ILE A 319 19.11 20.81 -17.79
C ILE A 319 18.81 22.10 -18.56
N LYS A 320 18.78 23.26 -17.87
CA LYS A 320 18.57 24.55 -18.54
C LYS A 320 19.69 24.85 -19.53
N GLN A 321 20.94 24.64 -19.16
CA GLN A 321 22.09 24.86 -20.04
C GLN A 321 22.03 23.96 -21.28
N ASP A 322 21.76 22.66 -21.07
CA ASP A 322 21.64 21.68 -22.15
C ASP A 322 20.51 22.03 -23.13
N MET A 323 19.39 22.54 -22.61
CA MET A 323 18.26 22.94 -23.45
C MET A 323 18.50 24.26 -24.18
N ILE A 324 19.13 25.26 -23.56
CA ILE A 324 19.45 26.54 -24.23
C ILE A 324 20.33 26.30 -25.46
N ALA A 325 21.22 25.31 -25.41
CA ALA A 325 22.04 24.93 -26.56
C ALA A 325 21.24 24.36 -27.75
N ASN A 326 20.00 23.93 -27.52
CA ASN A 326 19.19 23.18 -28.49
C ASN A 326 17.83 23.83 -28.82
N VAL A 327 17.49 24.98 -28.19
CA VAL A 327 16.19 25.65 -28.34
C VAL A 327 16.39 27.08 -28.84
N THR A 328 15.61 27.49 -29.86
CA THR A 328 15.71 28.82 -30.49
C THR A 328 14.94 29.93 -29.76
N THR A 329 13.99 29.57 -28.88
CA THR A 329 13.14 30.51 -28.13
C THR A 329 12.85 29.98 -26.72
N ASP A 330 13.24 30.72 -25.69
CA ASP A 330 12.85 30.47 -24.30
C ASP A 330 11.81 31.51 -23.86
N ASP A 331 10.74 31.08 -23.19
CA ASP A 331 9.72 32.00 -22.66
C ASP A 331 10.17 32.64 -21.33
N GLY A 332 11.22 32.09 -20.71
CA GLY A 332 11.74 32.56 -19.43
C GLY A 332 10.79 32.35 -18.24
N LEU A 333 9.68 31.63 -18.45
CA LEU A 333 8.64 31.44 -17.45
C LEU A 333 8.85 30.12 -16.70
N SER A 334 8.69 30.18 -15.38
CA SER A 334 8.69 28.98 -14.53
C SER A 334 7.48 28.08 -14.81
N LEU A 335 7.55 26.84 -14.32
CA LEU A 335 6.41 25.93 -14.38
C LEU A 335 5.16 26.48 -13.65
N THR A 336 5.36 27.22 -12.56
CA THR A 336 4.28 27.86 -11.80
C THR A 336 3.65 29.05 -12.51
N GLU A 337 4.38 29.72 -13.39
CA GLU A 337 3.90 30.85 -14.21
C GLU A 337 3.23 30.37 -15.52
N GLY A 338 3.13 29.06 -15.72
CA GLY A 338 2.54 28.48 -16.93
C GLY A 338 3.50 28.43 -18.13
N GLY A 339 4.82 28.52 -17.89
CA GLY A 339 5.83 28.32 -18.92
C GLY A 339 5.78 26.91 -19.52
N ALA A 340 6.32 26.77 -20.73
CA ALA A 340 6.35 25.50 -21.46
C ALA A 340 7.72 25.15 -22.07
N ASN A 341 8.69 26.07 -22.01
CA ASN A 341 10.01 25.91 -22.63
C ASN A 341 11.08 25.48 -21.61
N VAL A 342 12.26 26.08 -21.67
CA VAL A 342 13.48 25.63 -20.99
C VAL A 342 13.28 25.60 -19.48
N THR A 343 12.81 26.71 -18.91
CA THR A 343 12.70 26.84 -17.45
C THR A 343 11.63 25.91 -16.87
N ALA A 344 10.44 25.87 -17.47
CA ALA A 344 9.35 25.00 -17.03
C ALA A 344 9.67 23.50 -17.19
N TYR A 345 10.40 23.10 -18.24
CA TYR A 345 10.83 21.72 -18.41
C TYR A 345 11.86 21.30 -17.35
N ALA A 346 12.84 22.16 -17.06
CA ALA A 346 13.80 21.93 -15.99
C ALA A 346 13.09 21.81 -14.64
N ASP A 347 12.16 22.72 -14.33
CA ASP A 347 11.32 22.68 -13.13
C ASP A 347 10.55 21.35 -13.01
N ALA A 348 9.97 20.86 -14.12
CA ALA A 348 9.24 19.61 -14.13
C ALA A 348 10.14 18.40 -13.83
N ILE A 349 11.32 18.31 -14.46
CA ILE A 349 12.25 17.19 -14.20
C ILE A 349 12.70 17.19 -12.75
N VAL A 350 13.13 18.34 -12.22
CA VAL A 350 13.66 18.38 -10.85
C VAL A 350 12.58 18.18 -9.80
N THR A 351 11.32 18.49 -10.10
CA THR A 351 10.17 18.09 -9.29
C THR A 351 10.08 16.57 -9.16
N TYR A 352 10.23 15.83 -10.26
CA TYR A 352 10.25 14.37 -10.23
C TYR A 352 11.50 13.79 -9.57
N LEU A 353 12.67 14.42 -9.72
CA LEU A 353 13.89 14.04 -9.00
C LEU A 353 13.74 14.26 -7.50
N ALA A 354 13.13 15.36 -7.08
CA ALA A 354 12.81 15.60 -5.67
C ALA A 354 11.86 14.53 -5.10
N PHE A 355 10.89 14.02 -5.88
CA PHE A 355 10.08 12.87 -5.45
C PHE A 355 10.90 11.58 -5.30
N ALA A 356 11.96 11.41 -6.08
CA ALA A 356 12.88 10.28 -5.90
C ALA A 356 13.69 10.44 -4.59
N VAL A 357 14.17 11.64 -4.27
CA VAL A 357 14.82 11.95 -2.99
C VAL A 357 13.86 11.75 -1.82
N ASP A 358 12.64 12.26 -1.94
CA ASP A 358 11.57 12.12 -0.95
C ASP A 358 11.30 10.65 -0.63
N ARG A 359 11.15 9.81 -1.66
CA ARG A 359 11.01 8.37 -1.48
C ARG A 359 12.21 7.72 -0.78
N CYS A 360 13.42 8.25 -0.99
CA CYS A 360 14.61 7.77 -0.31
C CYS A 360 14.59 8.10 1.19
N THR A 361 13.99 9.21 1.62
CA THR A 361 13.87 9.54 3.05
C THR A 361 13.15 8.44 3.84
N ASP A 362 12.13 7.78 3.25
CA ASP A 362 11.43 6.64 3.85
C ASP A 362 12.33 5.40 4.04
N TYR A 363 13.44 5.29 3.30
CA TYR A 363 14.40 4.19 3.39
C TYR A 363 15.74 4.56 4.03
N TRP A 364 16.02 5.86 4.20
CA TRP A 364 17.30 6.39 4.66
C TRP A 364 17.17 7.04 6.03
N SER A 365 16.31 6.51 6.90
CA SER A 365 16.20 6.94 8.30
C SER A 365 16.81 5.88 9.25
N ALA A 366 17.17 6.30 10.46
CA ALA A 366 17.58 5.43 11.56
C ALA A 366 16.39 4.72 12.25
N ILE A 367 15.21 4.73 11.59
CA ILE A 367 13.98 4.04 11.97
C ILE A 367 13.67 2.90 11.00
N CYS A 368 14.41 2.78 9.89
CA CYS A 368 14.30 1.65 8.98
C CYS A 368 14.78 0.36 9.65
N SER A 369 14.22 -0.79 9.27
CA SER A 369 14.60 -2.09 9.83
C SER A 369 14.94 -3.11 8.75
N TRP A 370 15.63 -4.19 9.13
CA TRP A 370 15.94 -5.27 8.21
C TRP A 370 14.82 -6.30 8.15
N ASN A 371 14.48 -6.76 6.94
CA ASN A 371 13.57 -7.89 6.75
C ASN A 371 14.37 -9.17 6.48
N SER A 372 14.60 -9.99 7.51
CA SER A 372 15.36 -11.24 7.42
C SER A 372 14.73 -12.32 6.53
N VAL A 373 13.40 -12.27 6.30
CA VAL A 373 12.71 -13.19 5.39
C VAL A 373 12.94 -12.79 3.93
N GLY A 374 12.81 -11.49 3.65
CA GLY A 374 12.97 -10.94 2.31
C GLY A 374 14.42 -10.63 1.92
N GLU A 375 15.33 -10.63 2.89
CA GLU A 375 16.72 -10.14 2.78
C GLU A 375 16.79 -8.75 2.13
N LYS A 376 15.97 -7.82 2.65
CA LYS A 376 15.78 -6.49 2.07
C LYS A 376 15.47 -5.44 3.14
N MET A 377 15.63 -4.17 2.78
CA MET A 377 15.23 -3.04 3.61
C MET A 377 13.72 -3.04 3.85
N ARG A 378 13.33 -2.71 5.08
CA ARG A 378 11.97 -2.29 5.44
C ARG A 378 12.01 -0.79 5.71
N ASN A 379 11.09 -0.08 5.07
CA ASN A 379 10.95 1.36 5.16
C ASN A 379 10.49 1.84 6.55
N THR A 380 10.57 3.15 6.77
CA THR A 380 10.22 3.84 8.01
C THR A 380 8.75 3.66 8.34
N PHE A 381 7.88 3.89 7.35
CA PHE A 381 6.44 3.78 7.51
C PHE A 381 5.94 2.36 7.22
N GLY A 382 6.24 1.41 8.11
CA GLY A 382 5.58 0.09 8.14
C GLY A 382 4.12 0.14 8.60
N ARG A 383 3.71 1.28 9.18
CA ARG A 383 2.34 1.66 9.58
C ARG A 383 2.25 3.20 9.56
N GLN A 384 1.07 3.75 9.82
CA GLN A 384 0.82 5.22 9.89
C GLN A 384 1.44 5.88 11.14
N ALA A 385 2.68 5.56 11.50
CA ALA A 385 3.36 6.05 12.70
C ALA A 385 4.88 5.94 12.54
N ILE A 386 5.63 6.73 13.31
CA ILE A 386 7.09 6.65 13.45
C ILE A 386 7.40 6.02 14.83
N PRO A 387 7.45 4.68 14.94
CA PRO A 387 7.77 4.01 16.20
C PRO A 387 9.26 4.15 16.55
N MET A 388 9.58 3.94 17.82
CA MET A 388 10.97 3.69 18.20
C MET A 388 11.43 2.34 17.66
N VAL A 389 12.64 2.30 17.10
CA VAL A 389 13.30 1.09 16.59
C VAL A 389 14.64 0.92 17.30
N TRP A 390 14.89 -0.30 17.79
CA TRP A 390 16.05 -0.64 18.63
C TRP A 390 17.27 -1.00 17.79
N ASP A 391 17.09 -1.95 16.87
CA ASP A 391 18.02 -2.32 15.80
C ASP A 391 17.53 -1.76 14.47
N TYR A 392 18.34 -0.94 13.81
CA TYR A 392 17.98 -0.26 12.57
C TYR A 392 18.92 -0.65 11.42
N ALA A 393 18.41 -0.51 10.20
CA ALA A 393 19.15 -0.78 8.98
C ALA A 393 19.40 0.54 8.22
N GLU A 394 20.66 0.86 7.98
CA GLU A 394 21.09 1.99 7.17
C GLU A 394 21.31 1.52 5.73
N CYS A 395 20.51 2.00 4.79
CA CYS A 395 20.58 1.62 3.38
C CYS A 395 21.79 2.25 2.67
N CYS A 396 22.41 1.51 1.76
CA CYS A 396 23.38 2.06 0.81
C CYS A 396 22.65 2.68 -0.39
N PRO A 397 22.78 4.00 -0.64
CA PRO A 397 22.11 4.70 -1.76
C PRO A 397 22.45 4.15 -3.15
N PHE A 398 23.63 3.54 -3.29
CA PHE A 398 24.23 3.10 -4.55
C PHE A 398 24.15 1.59 -4.79
N SER A 399 23.49 0.83 -3.91
CA SER A 399 23.29 -0.61 -4.12
C SER A 399 22.22 -0.90 -5.16
N ASP A 400 22.18 -2.12 -5.72
CA ASP A 400 21.08 -2.57 -6.60
C ASP A 400 19.89 -3.15 -5.80
N SER A 401 19.90 -3.00 -4.46
CA SER A 401 18.89 -3.55 -3.55
C SER A 401 17.78 -2.54 -3.22
N SER A 402 16.73 -2.99 -2.53
CA SER A 402 15.62 -2.12 -2.11
C SER A 402 16.09 -0.91 -1.30
N GLY A 403 15.54 0.27 -1.60
CA GLY A 403 15.85 1.51 -0.88
C GLY A 403 16.94 2.37 -1.53
N ASN A 404 17.52 1.93 -2.65
CA ASN A 404 18.51 2.72 -3.40
C ASN A 404 17.86 3.84 -4.25
N PHE A 405 18.66 4.85 -4.61
CA PHE A 405 18.19 6.03 -5.35
C PHE A 405 17.76 5.72 -6.79
N GLY A 406 18.52 4.91 -7.52
CA GLY A 406 18.16 4.49 -8.88
C GLY A 406 16.83 3.73 -8.92
N GLY A 407 16.53 2.96 -7.88
CA GLY A 407 15.25 2.31 -7.65
C GLY A 407 14.11 3.31 -7.46
N ALA A 408 14.34 4.39 -6.70
CA ALA A 408 13.38 5.46 -6.54
C ALA A 408 13.07 6.16 -7.87
N ILE A 409 14.09 6.51 -8.67
CA ILE A 409 13.93 7.06 -10.02
C ILE A 409 13.11 6.11 -10.90
N ASN A 410 13.45 4.83 -10.91
CA ASN A 410 12.75 3.82 -11.71
C ASN A 410 11.26 3.73 -11.36
N TRP A 411 10.89 3.94 -10.09
CA TRP A 411 9.47 4.00 -9.69
C TRP A 411 8.77 5.24 -10.23
N VAL A 412 9.39 6.41 -10.12
CA VAL A 412 8.84 7.67 -10.65
C VAL A 412 8.67 7.57 -12.17
N GLN A 413 9.69 7.09 -12.87
CA GLN A 413 9.66 6.88 -14.33
C GLN A 413 8.50 5.96 -14.76
N LYS A 414 8.28 4.86 -14.03
CA LYS A 414 7.18 3.93 -14.34
C LYS A 414 5.82 4.62 -14.26
N VAL A 415 5.62 5.50 -13.28
CA VAL A 415 4.38 6.26 -13.14
C VAL A 415 4.23 7.23 -14.31
N ILE A 416 5.26 8.01 -14.62
CA ILE A 416 5.23 8.97 -15.73
C ILE A 416 4.87 8.28 -17.05
N ARG A 417 5.44 7.10 -17.33
CA ARG A 417 5.20 6.35 -18.57
C ARG A 417 3.76 5.88 -18.75
N ILE A 418 3.03 5.65 -17.67
CA ILE A 418 1.63 5.19 -17.72
C ILE A 418 0.63 6.33 -17.50
N SER A 419 1.10 7.50 -17.07
CA SER A 419 0.27 8.69 -16.90
C SER A 419 -0.11 9.26 -18.27
N SER A 420 -1.40 9.23 -18.61
CA SER A 420 -1.91 9.87 -19.82
C SER A 420 -2.06 11.37 -19.62
N CYS A 421 -1.15 12.17 -20.19
CA CYS A 421 -1.18 13.64 -20.13
C CYS A 421 -1.87 14.27 -21.35
N ASN A 422 -2.90 13.61 -21.90
CA ASN A 422 -3.58 14.04 -23.13
C ASN A 422 -4.46 15.28 -22.94
N THR A 423 -4.66 15.75 -21.71
CA THR A 423 -5.50 16.88 -21.39
C THR A 423 -4.81 17.75 -20.35
N LYS A 424 -4.87 19.07 -20.53
CA LYS A 424 -4.35 20.03 -19.55
C LYS A 424 -5.24 20.00 -18.30
N GLY A 425 -4.62 19.81 -17.15
CA GLY A 425 -5.26 19.91 -15.83
C GLY A 425 -4.59 20.99 -15.00
N PHE A 426 -5.32 21.51 -14.02
CA PHE A 426 -4.80 22.46 -13.04
C PHE A 426 -4.98 21.88 -11.64
N VAL A 427 -3.97 22.07 -10.80
CA VAL A 427 -4.00 21.66 -9.39
C VAL A 427 -3.74 22.89 -8.55
N GLN A 428 -4.55 23.09 -7.52
CA GLN A 428 -4.42 24.21 -6.59
C GLN A 428 -4.72 23.71 -5.17
N GLN A 429 -3.93 24.17 -4.21
CA GLN A 429 -4.22 23.98 -2.80
C GLN A 429 -5.19 25.08 -2.35
N ILE A 430 -6.37 24.69 -1.87
CA ILE A 430 -7.40 25.61 -1.37
C ILE A 430 -8.02 25.08 -0.08
N ASP A 431 -8.51 25.98 0.77
CA ASP A 431 -9.35 25.63 1.91
C ASP A 431 -10.77 25.29 1.44
N ALA A 432 -11.15 24.01 1.54
CA ALA A 432 -12.46 23.53 1.14
C ALA A 432 -13.62 24.20 1.91
N THR A 433 -13.35 24.74 3.10
CA THR A 433 -14.34 25.49 3.88
C THR A 433 -14.63 26.89 3.33
N ASN A 434 -13.89 27.31 2.29
CA ASN A 434 -13.96 28.60 1.62
C ASN A 434 -14.00 28.48 0.08
N ILE A 435 -14.33 27.30 -0.47
CA ILE A 435 -14.29 27.01 -1.91
C ILE A 435 -15.03 28.02 -2.81
N ARG A 436 -16.12 28.61 -2.31
CA ARG A 436 -16.91 29.62 -3.05
C ARG A 436 -16.12 30.89 -3.38
N ASN A 437 -15.10 31.21 -2.60
CA ASN A 437 -14.24 32.37 -2.84
C ASN A 437 -13.29 32.15 -4.03
N HIS A 438 -13.06 30.90 -4.43
CA HIS A 438 -12.17 30.52 -5.51
C HIS A 438 -12.88 30.30 -6.85
N TYR A 439 -14.18 29.97 -6.83
CA TYR A 439 -14.95 29.66 -8.04
C TYR A 439 -16.22 30.52 -8.14
N SER A 440 -16.26 31.36 -9.16
CA SER A 440 -17.42 32.22 -9.46
C SER A 440 -18.53 31.49 -10.23
N LYS A 441 -18.21 30.40 -10.93
CA LYS A 441 -19.15 29.57 -11.68
C LYS A 441 -19.45 28.27 -10.91
N PRO A 442 -20.66 27.68 -11.09
CA PRO A 442 -20.96 26.38 -10.52
C PRO A 442 -20.01 25.28 -11.02
N ILE A 443 -19.52 24.44 -10.11
CA ILE A 443 -18.54 23.36 -10.41
C ILE A 443 -19.13 21.97 -10.12
N ILE A 444 -18.56 20.93 -10.73
CA ILE A 444 -18.83 19.55 -10.33
C ILE A 444 -17.85 19.18 -9.23
N VAL A 445 -18.35 18.57 -8.15
CA VAL A 445 -17.52 18.19 -7.00
C VAL A 445 -17.52 16.68 -6.82
N SER A 446 -16.33 16.12 -6.69
CA SER A 446 -16.06 14.72 -6.38
C SER A 446 -14.94 14.70 -5.35
N THR A 447 -15.19 14.19 -4.15
CA THR A 447 -14.25 14.36 -3.02
C THR A 447 -14.11 13.10 -2.17
N ASP A 448 -12.90 12.87 -1.67
CA ASP A 448 -12.58 11.91 -0.62
C ASP A 448 -12.31 12.71 0.67
N PRO A 449 -13.27 12.81 1.61
CA PRO A 449 -13.14 13.60 2.82
C PRO A 449 -12.09 12.99 3.76
N PRO A 450 -11.53 13.77 4.69
CA PRO A 450 -10.56 13.27 5.65
C PRO A 450 -11.16 12.15 6.51
N TYR A 451 -10.33 11.18 6.88
CA TYR A 451 -10.72 10.11 7.80
C TYR A 451 -11.10 10.70 9.16
N TYR A 452 -12.18 10.18 9.76
CA TYR A 452 -12.57 10.53 11.12
C TYR A 452 -11.50 10.10 12.15
N ASP A 453 -10.74 9.05 11.86
CA ASP A 453 -9.64 8.57 12.70
C ASP A 453 -8.70 9.71 13.11
N ALA A 454 -8.18 9.65 14.33
CA ALA A 454 -7.24 10.62 14.88
C ALA A 454 -5.83 10.54 14.24
N VAL A 455 -5.68 10.06 13.00
CA VAL A 455 -4.37 10.01 12.32
C VAL A 455 -3.94 11.44 11.98
N PRO A 456 -2.82 11.93 12.54
CA PRO A 456 -2.39 13.30 12.31
C PRO A 456 -1.54 13.37 11.03
N TYR A 457 -2.17 13.53 9.87
CA TYR A 457 -1.46 13.50 8.57
C TYR A 457 -0.42 14.61 8.48
N SER A 458 -0.77 15.81 8.93
CA SER A 458 0.14 16.95 8.93
C SER A 458 1.37 16.70 9.81
N ASP A 459 1.23 16.09 11.00
CA ASP A 459 2.37 15.74 11.85
C ASP A 459 3.28 14.69 11.19
N LEU A 460 2.71 13.69 10.52
CA LEU A 460 3.50 12.66 9.81
C LEU A 460 4.12 13.20 8.50
N SER A 461 3.45 14.14 7.83
CA SER A 461 3.90 14.74 6.58
C SER A 461 5.16 15.60 6.75
N ASP A 462 5.40 16.14 7.95
CA ASP A 462 6.62 16.93 8.22
C ASP A 462 7.90 16.13 8.00
N PHE A 463 7.85 14.80 8.17
CA PHE A 463 8.96 13.89 7.86
C PHE A 463 9.45 14.05 6.42
N PHE A 464 8.52 14.21 5.47
CA PHE A 464 8.80 14.37 4.04
C PHE A 464 8.97 15.85 3.67
N TYR A 465 8.11 16.71 4.24
CA TYR A 465 8.02 18.13 3.92
C TYR A 465 9.37 18.84 4.05
N VAL A 466 10.15 18.56 5.09
CA VAL A 466 11.45 19.22 5.29
C VAL A 466 12.44 18.99 4.15
N TRP A 467 12.41 17.80 3.53
CA TRP A 467 13.31 17.41 2.44
C TRP A 467 12.81 17.92 1.08
N ILE A 468 11.51 17.80 0.82
CA ILE A 468 10.91 18.35 -0.40
C ILE A 468 11.05 19.88 -0.40
N ARG A 469 10.83 20.54 0.75
CA ARG A 469 11.04 21.99 0.90
C ARG A 469 12.45 22.40 0.55
N ARG A 470 13.47 21.67 1.02
CA ARG A 470 14.87 21.96 0.67
C ARG A 470 15.08 21.91 -0.84
N SER A 471 14.51 20.91 -1.50
CA SER A 471 14.70 20.67 -2.93
C SER A 471 13.89 21.61 -3.82
N LEU A 472 12.68 21.99 -3.41
CA LEU A 472 11.67 22.60 -4.29
C LEU A 472 11.16 23.99 -3.86
N SER A 473 11.59 24.53 -2.72
CA SER A 473 11.08 25.84 -2.25
C SER A 473 11.34 27.00 -3.20
N LYS A 474 12.39 26.94 -4.02
CA LYS A 474 12.68 27.94 -5.06
C LYS A 474 11.76 27.86 -6.27
N ILE A 475 11.15 26.69 -6.52
CA ILE A 475 10.27 26.43 -7.67
C ILE A 475 8.82 26.63 -7.27
N TYR A 476 8.43 26.18 -6.07
CA TYR A 476 7.07 26.30 -5.54
C TYR A 476 7.06 27.10 -4.24
N PRO A 477 7.42 28.40 -4.25
CA PRO A 477 7.54 29.20 -3.04
C PRO A 477 6.24 29.24 -2.24
N GLU A 478 5.08 29.28 -2.91
CA GLU A 478 3.76 29.31 -2.26
C GLU A 478 3.45 28.05 -1.46
N LEU A 479 3.89 26.87 -1.93
CA LEU A 479 3.68 25.59 -1.26
C LEU A 479 4.60 25.39 -0.04
N PHE A 480 5.72 26.11 0.01
CA PHE A 480 6.80 25.90 0.98
C PHE A 480 7.08 27.12 1.87
N THR A 481 6.10 28.01 2.02
CA THR A 481 6.19 29.24 2.83
C THR A 481 6.47 28.96 4.31
N THR A 482 5.91 27.89 4.87
CA THR A 482 6.08 27.51 6.28
C THR A 482 7.26 26.56 6.49
N LEU A 483 7.79 26.50 7.72
CA LEU A 483 8.86 25.54 8.08
C LEU A 483 8.35 24.10 8.24
N ALA A 484 7.06 23.94 8.56
CA ALA A 484 6.36 22.67 8.74
C ALA A 484 4.93 22.79 8.17
N THR A 485 4.27 21.67 7.92
CA THR A 485 2.92 21.68 7.36
C THR A 485 1.91 22.27 8.36
N PRO A 486 0.90 23.03 7.90
CA PRO A 486 -0.12 23.62 8.77
C PRO A 486 -0.93 22.56 9.54
N LYS A 487 -0.99 22.68 10.87
CA LYS A 487 -1.70 21.74 11.76
C LYS A 487 -3.13 22.17 12.10
N GLU A 488 -3.32 23.48 12.32
CA GLU A 488 -4.61 24.04 12.74
C GLU A 488 -5.77 23.83 11.74
N PRO A 489 -5.59 24.02 10.41
CA PRO A 489 -6.68 23.84 9.46
C PRO A 489 -6.95 22.36 9.11
N GLU A 490 -6.12 21.42 9.60
CA GLU A 490 -6.31 20.00 9.31
C GLU A 490 -7.56 19.46 10.03
N LEU A 491 -8.53 19.00 9.25
CA LEU A 491 -9.81 18.51 9.74
C LEU A 491 -9.71 17.03 10.19
N VAL A 492 -9.22 16.80 11.41
CA VAL A 492 -9.10 15.49 12.05
C VAL A 492 -9.70 15.49 13.46
N ALA A 493 -10.29 14.37 13.90
CA ALA A 493 -10.82 14.25 15.26
C ALA A 493 -9.72 13.83 16.28
N ASP A 494 -8.61 14.56 16.32
CA ASP A 494 -7.50 14.30 17.25
C ASP A 494 -7.74 14.92 18.64
N GLN A 495 -8.01 14.06 19.63
CA GLN A 495 -8.22 14.47 21.01
C GLN A 495 -6.99 15.13 21.66
N TYR A 496 -5.77 14.79 21.23
CA TYR A 496 -4.55 15.36 21.78
C TYR A 496 -4.36 16.80 21.29
N ARG A 497 -4.66 17.05 20.01
CA ARG A 497 -4.65 18.40 19.44
C ARG A 497 -5.73 19.30 20.04
N HIS A 498 -6.95 18.80 20.21
CA HIS A 498 -8.08 19.60 20.70
C HIS A 498 -8.31 19.51 22.22
N GLY A 499 -7.42 18.82 22.95
CA GLY A 499 -7.42 18.67 24.41
C GLY A 499 -8.52 17.77 24.99
N SER A 500 -9.50 17.33 24.20
CA SER A 500 -10.50 16.34 24.61
C SER A 500 -11.19 15.71 23.41
N ARG A 501 -11.71 14.49 23.58
CA ARG A 501 -12.49 13.79 22.54
C ARG A 501 -13.71 14.59 22.09
N ALA A 502 -14.44 15.23 23.02
CA ALA A 502 -15.63 16.02 22.71
C ALA A 502 -15.32 17.26 21.87
N LYS A 503 -14.23 17.98 22.17
CA LYS A 503 -13.78 19.14 21.37
C LYS A 503 -13.32 18.71 19.98
N ALA A 504 -12.57 17.61 19.89
CA ALA A 504 -12.10 17.07 18.61
C ALA A 504 -13.26 16.65 17.71
N GLN A 505 -14.24 15.92 18.26
CA GLN A 505 -15.46 15.53 17.54
C GLN A 505 -16.22 16.76 17.05
N LYS A 506 -16.44 17.76 17.91
CA LYS A 506 -17.14 19.00 17.54
C LYS A 506 -16.42 19.76 16.44
N PHE A 507 -15.08 19.86 16.51
CA PHE A 507 -14.27 20.52 15.49
C PHE A 507 -14.41 19.82 14.14
N PHE A 508 -14.30 18.48 14.11
CA PHE A 508 -14.46 17.69 12.90
C PHE A 508 -15.86 17.81 12.30
N GLU A 509 -16.91 17.64 13.10
CA GLU A 509 -18.31 17.76 12.68
C GLU A 509 -18.61 19.13 12.08
N GLN A 510 -18.24 20.20 12.77
CA GLN A 510 -18.50 21.57 12.33
C GLN A 510 -17.71 21.93 11.07
N GLY A 511 -16.45 21.49 10.98
CA GLY A 511 -15.64 21.71 9.78
C GLY A 511 -16.19 20.98 8.57
N LEU A 512 -16.61 19.72 8.73
CA LEU A 512 -17.16 18.93 7.63
C LEU A 512 -18.53 19.47 7.18
N GLU A 513 -19.40 19.86 8.12
CA GLU A 513 -20.66 20.55 7.84
C GLU A 513 -20.42 21.86 7.07
N LYS A 514 -19.39 22.64 7.45
CA LYS A 514 -19.00 23.86 6.75
C LYS A 514 -18.54 23.56 5.32
N VAL A 515 -17.71 22.53 5.11
CA VAL A 515 -17.28 22.10 3.76
C VAL A 515 -18.50 21.76 2.90
N PHE A 516 -19.37 20.87 3.37
CA PHE A 516 -20.55 20.46 2.60
C PHE A 516 -21.50 21.63 2.34
N THR A 517 -21.65 22.56 3.29
CA THR A 517 -22.46 23.77 3.09
C THR A 517 -21.90 24.65 1.96
N GLN A 518 -20.58 24.79 1.86
CA GLN A 518 -19.97 25.55 0.75
C GLN A 518 -20.03 24.80 -0.57
N VAL A 519 -19.86 23.47 -0.55
CA VAL A 519 -20.09 22.63 -1.73
C VAL A 519 -21.53 22.78 -2.21
N ARG A 520 -22.53 22.75 -1.31
CA ARG A 520 -23.94 22.98 -1.66
C ARG A 520 -24.10 24.32 -2.38
N LYS A 521 -23.47 25.39 -1.90
CA LYS A 521 -23.58 26.73 -2.52
C LYS A 521 -22.86 26.87 -3.87
N THR A 522 -21.89 26.02 -4.17
CA THR A 522 -20.99 26.16 -5.33
C THR A 522 -21.21 25.06 -6.38
N ALA A 523 -21.87 23.95 -6.02
CA ALA A 523 -22.05 22.82 -6.91
C ALA A 523 -23.05 23.10 -8.05
N ASN A 524 -22.78 22.54 -9.23
CA ASN A 524 -23.69 22.50 -10.36
C ASN A 524 -24.68 21.34 -10.18
N TYR A 525 -25.98 21.65 -10.03
CA TYR A 525 -27.00 20.64 -9.74
C TYR A 525 -27.44 19.80 -10.94
N GLY A 526 -26.99 20.12 -12.16
CA GLY A 526 -27.11 19.23 -13.30
C GLY A 526 -26.38 17.89 -13.09
N TYR A 527 -25.34 17.91 -12.25
CA TYR A 527 -24.51 16.74 -11.95
C TYR A 527 -24.57 16.39 -10.45
N PRO A 528 -24.41 15.11 -10.08
CA PRO A 528 -24.37 14.73 -8.67
C PRO A 528 -23.05 15.14 -8.00
N PHE A 529 -23.12 15.42 -6.71
CA PHE A 529 -21.95 15.50 -5.83
C PHE A 529 -21.58 14.07 -5.40
N SER A 530 -20.30 13.69 -5.51
CA SER A 530 -19.84 12.36 -5.06
C SER A 530 -18.89 12.46 -3.88
N VAL A 531 -19.14 11.62 -2.87
CA VAL A 531 -18.33 11.53 -1.64
C VAL A 531 -17.82 10.10 -1.49
N TYR A 532 -16.51 9.94 -1.48
CA TYR A 532 -15.84 8.66 -1.31
C TYR A 532 -15.71 8.37 0.18
N TYR A 533 -15.75 7.09 0.54
CA TYR A 533 -15.51 6.67 1.92
C TYR A 533 -14.96 5.24 1.94
N ALA A 534 -13.94 4.99 2.77
CA ALA A 534 -13.37 3.66 2.97
C ALA A 534 -13.59 3.20 4.42
N PHE A 535 -14.35 2.11 4.60
CA PHE A 535 -14.65 1.55 5.93
C PHE A 535 -13.48 0.69 6.45
N LYS A 536 -13.20 0.74 7.76
CA LYS A 536 -12.24 -0.14 8.44
C LYS A 536 -12.97 -1.04 9.45
N GLN A 537 -12.90 -2.36 9.27
CA GLN A 537 -13.49 -3.36 10.20
C GLN A 537 -13.03 -3.26 11.66
N THR A 538 -11.90 -2.62 11.96
CA THR A 538 -11.43 -2.45 13.36
C THR A 538 -12.36 -1.62 14.23
N GLU A 539 -13.32 -0.89 13.65
CA GLU A 539 -14.38 -0.20 14.41
C GLU A 539 -15.37 -1.18 15.06
N SER A 540 -15.38 -2.45 14.66
CA SER A 540 -16.18 -3.53 15.27
C SER A 540 -15.52 -4.15 16.52
N GLU A 541 -14.18 -4.14 16.62
CA GLU A 541 -13.45 -4.84 17.70
C GLU A 541 -13.45 -4.07 19.03
N ALA A 542 -13.64 -2.74 19.01
CA ALA A 542 -13.82 -1.94 20.22
C ALA A 542 -15.10 -2.30 21.02
N VAL A 543 -15.97 -3.14 20.45
CA VAL A 543 -17.25 -3.57 21.04
C VAL A 543 -17.10 -4.79 21.96
N GLN A 544 -15.97 -5.50 21.95
CA GLN A 544 -15.79 -6.70 22.81
C GLN A 544 -15.50 -6.36 24.29
N SER A 545 -15.37 -5.09 24.64
CA SER A 545 -15.21 -4.62 26.03
C SER A 545 -16.54 -4.07 26.58
N GLY A 546 -17.54 -4.93 26.73
CA GLY A 546 -18.66 -4.72 27.66
C GLY A 546 -19.67 -3.63 27.33
N ASN A 547 -20.43 -3.79 26.23
CA ASN A 547 -21.90 -3.60 26.20
C ASN A 547 -22.39 -3.92 24.79
N SER A 548 -23.37 -4.82 24.69
CA SER A 548 -24.09 -5.16 23.46
C SER A 548 -25.03 -4.01 23.05
N GLN A 549 -24.48 -2.91 22.54
CA GLN A 549 -25.22 -1.91 21.78
C GLN A 549 -24.64 -1.80 20.36
N ASN A 550 -25.53 -2.03 19.40
CA ASN A 550 -25.31 -2.16 17.96
C ASN A 550 -24.50 -1.04 17.30
N ILE A 551 -23.45 -1.48 16.58
CA ILE A 551 -22.99 -1.12 15.22
C ILE A 551 -23.51 0.23 14.66
N ALA A 552 -23.03 1.35 15.19
CA ALA A 552 -22.99 2.60 14.45
C ALA A 552 -21.57 3.17 14.55
N SER A 553 -20.82 3.15 13.44
CA SER A 553 -19.52 3.81 13.34
C SER A 553 -19.71 5.32 13.54
N THR A 554 -19.03 5.89 14.53
CA THR A 554 -19.10 7.32 14.84
C THR A 554 -18.68 8.19 13.64
N GLY A 555 -17.78 7.70 12.78
CA GLY A 555 -17.37 8.41 11.57
C GLY A 555 -18.46 8.47 10.49
N TRP A 556 -19.19 7.36 10.29
CA TRP A 556 -20.29 7.27 9.31
C TRP A 556 -21.45 8.20 9.69
N GLU A 557 -21.81 8.20 10.97
CA GLU A 557 -22.84 9.07 11.53
C GLU A 557 -22.51 10.54 11.31
N THR A 558 -21.31 10.97 11.71
CA THR A 558 -20.86 12.37 11.57
C THR A 558 -20.87 12.84 10.12
N MET A 559 -20.36 12.03 9.18
CA MET A 559 -20.32 12.40 7.77
C MET A 559 -21.72 12.59 7.18
N LEU A 560 -22.61 11.62 7.40
CA LEU A 560 -23.98 11.67 6.91
C LEU A 560 -24.78 12.81 7.52
N GLU A 561 -24.60 13.04 8.82
CA GLU A 561 -25.24 14.14 9.51
C GLU A 561 -24.79 15.49 8.93
N GLY A 562 -23.49 15.65 8.65
CA GLY A 562 -22.96 16.82 7.95
C GLY A 562 -23.60 17.02 6.57
N LEU A 563 -23.74 15.97 5.76
CA LEU A 563 -24.39 16.03 4.45
C LEU A 563 -25.86 16.45 4.56
N MET A 564 -26.58 15.85 5.51
CA MET A 564 -27.99 16.15 5.72
C MET A 564 -28.20 17.56 6.27
N ARG A 565 -27.38 18.03 7.20
CA ARG A 565 -27.45 19.42 7.70
C ARG A 565 -27.12 20.44 6.61
N ALA A 566 -26.17 20.11 5.72
CA ALA A 566 -25.86 20.92 4.54
C ALA A 566 -26.95 20.91 3.45
N GLY A 567 -28.04 20.16 3.63
CA GLY A 567 -29.16 20.14 2.69
C GLY A 567 -28.94 19.24 1.46
N PHE A 568 -28.07 18.23 1.56
CA PHE A 568 -28.01 17.15 0.59
C PHE A 568 -28.98 16.01 0.96
N SER A 569 -29.36 15.24 -0.06
CA SER A 569 -29.95 13.91 0.04
C SER A 569 -29.06 12.92 -0.71
N ILE A 570 -28.99 11.69 -0.21
CA ILE A 570 -28.32 10.58 -0.89
C ILE A 570 -29.31 10.01 -1.89
N THR A 571 -28.82 9.73 -3.09
CA THR A 571 -29.61 9.27 -4.24
C THR A 571 -29.04 8.00 -4.86
N GLY A 572 -27.85 7.58 -4.45
CA GLY A 572 -27.21 6.36 -4.91
C GLY A 572 -25.97 6.02 -4.12
N THR A 573 -25.51 4.79 -4.31
CA THR A 573 -24.31 4.21 -3.71
C THR A 573 -23.58 3.44 -4.80
N LEU A 574 -22.26 3.62 -4.90
CA LEU A 574 -21.42 2.94 -5.89
C LEU A 574 -20.24 2.30 -5.16
N PRO A 575 -20.21 0.97 -5.02
CA PRO A 575 -19.03 0.28 -4.51
C PRO A 575 -17.93 0.28 -5.57
N MET A 576 -16.72 0.62 -5.15
CA MET A 576 -15.54 0.75 -6.01
C MET A 576 -14.37 -0.01 -5.41
N ARG A 577 -13.81 -0.95 -6.16
CA ARG A 577 -12.62 -1.70 -5.74
C ARG A 577 -11.37 -0.82 -5.88
N THR A 578 -10.80 -0.41 -4.76
CA THR A 578 -9.64 0.51 -4.70
C THR A 578 -8.37 -0.16 -4.20
N GLU A 579 -8.45 -1.39 -3.68
CA GLU A 579 -7.34 -2.05 -2.99
C GLU A 579 -6.58 -3.07 -3.86
N LEU A 580 -5.25 -3.09 -3.71
CA LEU A 580 -4.39 -4.13 -4.28
C LEU A 580 -4.58 -5.44 -3.50
N ALA A 581 -4.87 -6.54 -4.19
CA ALA A 581 -5.01 -7.89 -3.61
C ALA A 581 -3.79 -8.33 -2.76
N ASN A 582 -2.64 -7.66 -2.91
CA ASN A 582 -1.38 -7.98 -2.25
C ASN A 582 -1.02 -7.03 -1.08
N ARG A 583 -1.91 -6.12 -0.63
CA ARG A 583 -1.59 -5.26 0.53
C ARG A 583 -1.32 -6.13 1.77
N MET A 584 -0.30 -5.76 2.54
CA MET A 584 0.06 -6.41 3.80
C MET A 584 -1.07 -6.32 4.83
N ARG A 585 -2.00 -7.29 4.81
CA ARG A 585 -2.81 -7.74 5.95
C ARG A 585 -2.77 -9.26 6.07
N GLY A 586 -1.60 -9.84 5.82
CA GLY A 586 -1.30 -11.22 6.14
C GLY A 586 -0.93 -11.39 7.62
N GLN A 587 -1.84 -11.06 8.53
CA GLN A 587 -1.93 -11.55 9.92
C GLN A 587 -3.13 -10.85 10.59
N GLY A 588 -4.31 -11.49 10.52
CA GLY A 588 -5.38 -11.31 11.50
C GLY A 588 -6.40 -10.18 11.32
N SER A 589 -6.45 -9.47 10.19
CA SER A 589 -7.57 -8.51 9.95
C SER A 589 -8.15 -8.68 8.56
N ASN A 590 -9.42 -9.10 8.48
CA ASN A 590 -10.20 -9.04 7.25
C ASN A 590 -10.35 -7.54 6.87
N ALA A 591 -9.68 -7.15 5.80
CA ALA A 591 -9.79 -5.81 5.26
C ALA A 591 -11.01 -5.70 4.37
N LEU A 592 -11.72 -4.56 4.36
CA LEU A 592 -12.54 -4.24 3.19
C LEU A 592 -11.67 -4.17 1.94
N ALA A 593 -12.21 -4.69 0.85
CA ALA A 593 -11.58 -4.66 -0.47
C ALA A 593 -12.04 -3.44 -1.30
N SER A 594 -13.11 -2.76 -0.89
CA SER A 594 -13.76 -1.68 -1.67
C SER A 594 -14.01 -0.40 -0.86
N SER A 595 -13.90 0.74 -1.53
CA SER A 595 -14.45 2.03 -1.09
C SER A 595 -15.91 2.16 -1.55
N ILE A 596 -16.70 2.96 -0.85
CA ILE A 596 -18.09 3.28 -1.23
C ILE A 596 -18.16 4.74 -1.64
N VAL A 597 -18.77 5.00 -2.78
CA VAL A 597 -19.03 6.36 -3.27
C VAL A 597 -20.52 6.66 -3.09
N LEU A 598 -20.82 7.63 -2.24
CA LEU A 598 -22.17 8.15 -2.06
C LEU A 598 -22.47 9.19 -3.15
N VAL A 599 -23.61 9.03 -3.81
CA VAL A 599 -24.11 9.96 -4.83
C VAL A 599 -25.13 10.89 -4.19
N CYS A 600 -24.77 12.14 -4.03
CA CYS A 600 -25.54 13.15 -3.33
C CYS A 600 -26.14 14.18 -4.30
N ARG A 601 -27.37 14.58 -4.04
CA ARG A 601 -28.05 15.70 -4.72
C ARG A 601 -28.61 16.68 -3.71
N PRO A 602 -28.79 17.96 -4.08
CA PRO A 602 -29.59 18.89 -3.30
C PRO A 602 -30.93 18.28 -2.90
N ARG A 603 -31.25 18.33 -1.60
CA ARG A 603 -32.61 18.03 -1.17
C ARG A 603 -33.54 19.13 -1.69
N LEU A 604 -34.75 18.74 -2.06
CA LEU A 604 -35.81 19.67 -2.46
C LEU A 604 -36.12 20.64 -1.31
N GLU A 605 -36.25 21.93 -1.62
CA GLU A 605 -36.51 22.97 -0.60
C GLU A 605 -37.86 22.78 0.11
N ASN A 606 -38.84 22.19 -0.61
CA ASN A 606 -40.16 21.84 -0.09
C ASN A 606 -40.25 20.38 0.39
N ALA A 607 -39.13 19.72 0.69
CA ALA A 607 -39.13 18.35 1.19
C ALA A 607 -39.98 18.24 2.47
N LEU A 608 -41.01 17.39 2.41
CA LEU A 608 -41.92 17.20 3.53
C LEU A 608 -41.23 16.49 4.70
N SER A 609 -41.69 16.76 5.91
CA SER A 609 -41.40 15.92 7.07
C SER A 609 -42.25 14.67 7.01
N THR A 610 -41.74 13.55 7.52
CA THR A 610 -42.46 12.29 7.61
C THR A 610 -42.42 11.74 9.05
N THR A 611 -43.18 10.68 9.30
CA THR A 611 -43.17 9.97 10.60
C THR A 611 -42.28 8.74 10.50
N ARG A 612 -41.74 8.26 11.63
CA ARG A 612 -41.01 6.98 11.71
C ARG A 612 -41.76 5.83 11.06
N ARG A 613 -43.08 5.75 11.26
CA ARG A 613 -43.92 4.70 10.68
C ARG A 613 -43.92 4.74 9.15
N GLN A 614 -44.03 5.94 8.57
CA GLN A 614 -44.00 6.12 7.12
C GLN A 614 -42.60 5.83 6.54
N PHE A 615 -41.54 6.29 7.22
CA PHE A 615 -40.16 5.96 6.87
C PHE A 615 -39.93 4.44 6.81
N LEU A 616 -40.33 3.70 7.85
CA LEU A 616 -40.21 2.24 7.90
C LEU A 616 -40.98 1.56 6.77
N LYS A 617 -42.21 2.01 6.50
CA LYS A 617 -43.02 1.48 5.39
C LYS A 617 -42.33 1.69 4.04
N GLN A 618 -41.76 2.87 3.82
CA GLN A 618 -41.07 3.17 2.57
C GLN A 618 -39.80 2.35 2.42
N LEU A 619 -39.02 2.21 3.51
CA LEU A 619 -37.83 1.38 3.54
C LEU A 619 -38.18 -0.08 3.22
N GLN A 620 -39.20 -0.66 3.86
CA GLN A 620 -39.67 -2.02 3.55
C GLN A 620 -40.09 -2.23 2.09
N THR A 621 -40.59 -1.18 1.43
CA THR A 621 -41.10 -1.26 0.05
C THR A 621 -39.98 -1.15 -0.98
N GLU A 622 -39.08 -0.18 -0.82
CA GLU A 622 -38.02 0.11 -1.81
C GLU A 622 -36.79 -0.79 -1.62
N PHE A 623 -36.38 -1.01 -0.37
CA PHE A 623 -35.08 -1.57 -0.02
C PHE A 623 -34.82 -2.98 -0.58
N PRO A 624 -35.77 -3.95 -0.57
CA PRO A 624 -35.53 -5.27 -1.12
C PRO A 624 -35.19 -5.28 -2.62
N THR A 625 -35.79 -4.36 -3.39
CA THR A 625 -35.54 -4.25 -4.84
C THR A 625 -34.14 -3.68 -5.08
N ASP A 626 -33.77 -2.64 -4.34
CA ASP A 626 -32.47 -2.00 -4.46
C ASP A 626 -31.32 -2.92 -4.02
N LEU A 627 -31.52 -3.71 -2.96
CA LEU A 627 -30.56 -4.72 -2.50
C LEU A 627 -30.33 -5.80 -3.56
N LYS A 628 -31.39 -6.29 -4.22
CA LYS A 628 -31.27 -7.27 -5.31
C LYS A 628 -30.49 -6.69 -6.50
N ASN A 629 -30.74 -5.43 -6.87
CA ASN A 629 -29.99 -4.77 -7.93
C ASN A 629 -28.50 -4.64 -7.58
N LEU A 630 -28.20 -4.31 -6.32
CA LEU A 630 -26.83 -4.23 -5.83
C LEU A 630 -26.14 -5.60 -5.85
N GLN A 631 -26.82 -6.68 -5.44
CA GLN A 631 -26.31 -8.06 -5.48
C GLN A 631 -25.89 -8.52 -6.89
N GLN A 632 -26.55 -8.04 -7.95
CA GLN A 632 -26.16 -8.36 -9.33
C GLN A 632 -24.76 -7.85 -9.72
N GLY A 633 -24.20 -6.90 -8.95
CA GLY A 633 -22.89 -6.28 -9.20
C GLY A 633 -21.66 -7.13 -8.83
N ASN A 634 -21.84 -8.40 -8.41
CA ASN A 634 -20.75 -9.29 -7.97
C ASN A 634 -19.85 -8.64 -6.89
N ILE A 635 -20.50 -8.02 -5.91
CA ILE A 635 -19.87 -7.35 -4.77
C ILE A 635 -19.66 -8.37 -3.64
N ALA A 636 -18.51 -8.34 -2.97
CA ALA A 636 -18.26 -9.21 -1.83
C ALA A 636 -19.27 -8.94 -0.69
N PRO A 637 -19.72 -9.95 0.09
CA PRO A 637 -20.77 -9.76 1.10
C PRO A 637 -20.50 -8.65 2.11
N VAL A 638 -19.25 -8.52 2.57
CA VAL A 638 -18.84 -7.43 3.49
C VAL A 638 -19.01 -6.06 2.84
N ASP A 639 -18.63 -5.93 1.57
CA ASP A 639 -18.76 -4.68 0.81
C ASP A 639 -20.23 -4.41 0.43
N LEU A 640 -21.03 -5.47 0.21
CA LEU A 640 -22.46 -5.40 -0.07
C LEU A 640 -23.22 -4.82 1.11
N ALA A 641 -23.00 -5.34 2.32
CA ALA A 641 -23.63 -4.83 3.54
C ALA A 641 -23.33 -3.34 3.73
N GLN A 642 -22.09 -2.91 3.51
CA GLN A 642 -21.69 -1.52 3.65
C GLN A 642 -22.27 -0.62 2.54
N ALA A 643 -22.23 -1.07 1.28
CA ALA A 643 -22.81 -0.32 0.17
C ALA A 643 -24.33 -0.13 0.33
N SER A 644 -25.00 -1.15 0.90
CA SER A 644 -26.44 -1.14 1.18
C SER A 644 -26.89 -0.03 2.13
N ILE A 645 -26.02 0.42 3.03
CA ILE A 645 -26.36 1.49 3.95
C ILE A 645 -26.66 2.79 3.18
N GLY A 646 -25.95 3.06 2.08
CA GLY A 646 -26.22 4.19 1.20
C GLY A 646 -27.62 4.15 0.57
N LEU A 647 -28.13 2.96 0.23
CA LEU A 647 -29.50 2.78 -0.28
C LEU A 647 -30.53 3.11 0.80
N GLY A 648 -30.35 2.62 2.02
CA GLY A 648 -31.28 2.90 3.12
C GLY A 648 -31.28 4.39 3.49
N MET A 649 -30.10 5.01 3.48
CA MET A 649 -29.96 6.43 3.71
C MET A 649 -30.56 7.29 2.59
N SER A 650 -30.74 6.76 1.37
CA SER A 650 -31.47 7.47 0.32
C SER A 650 -32.96 7.67 0.66
N VAL A 651 -33.55 6.71 1.38
CA VAL A 651 -34.93 6.79 1.87
C VAL A 651 -35.02 7.77 3.04
N PHE A 652 -34.04 7.75 3.94
CA PHE A 652 -34.05 8.65 5.10
C PHE A 652 -33.77 10.12 4.72
N SER A 653 -32.76 10.36 3.89
CA SER A 653 -32.23 11.71 3.62
C SER A 653 -33.05 12.53 2.62
N ARG A 654 -34.06 11.95 1.95
CA ARG A 654 -34.96 12.69 1.04
C ARG A 654 -35.98 13.57 1.79
N TYR A 655 -36.26 13.25 3.05
CA TYR A 655 -37.19 14.03 3.89
C TYR A 655 -36.47 15.19 4.58
N SER A 656 -37.21 16.27 4.91
CA SER A 656 -36.64 17.36 5.70
C SER A 656 -36.30 16.92 7.12
N LYS A 657 -37.18 16.10 7.72
CA LYS A 657 -36.99 15.41 9.00
C LYS A 657 -37.91 14.19 9.09
N VAL A 658 -37.46 13.16 9.80
CA VAL A 658 -38.29 12.00 10.21
C VAL A 658 -38.61 12.18 11.69
N LEU A 659 -39.88 12.23 12.05
CA LEU A 659 -40.32 12.46 13.43
C LEU A 659 -40.55 11.14 14.17
N GLU A 660 -40.03 11.07 15.39
CA GLU A 660 -40.33 10.03 16.38
C GLU A 660 -41.72 10.23 16.98
N ALA A 661 -42.20 9.24 17.75
CA ALA A 661 -43.52 9.27 18.37
C ALA A 661 -43.69 10.42 19.39
N ASP A 662 -42.58 10.88 19.99
CA ASP A 662 -42.51 12.01 20.90
C ASP A 662 -42.44 13.38 20.18
N GLY A 663 -42.45 13.38 18.84
CA GLY A 663 -42.36 14.58 18.01
C GLY A 663 -40.93 15.09 17.77
N ASN A 664 -39.91 14.47 18.36
CA ASN A 664 -38.52 14.85 18.13
C ASN A 664 -38.01 14.31 16.78
N PRO A 665 -37.07 14.99 16.11
CA PRO A 665 -36.42 14.44 14.92
C PRO A 665 -35.60 13.19 15.26
N MET A 666 -35.81 12.11 14.50
CA MET A 666 -34.98 10.91 14.53
C MET A 666 -33.55 11.27 14.12
N CYS A 667 -32.57 10.86 14.92
CA CYS A 667 -31.17 11.08 14.59
C CYS A 667 -30.66 10.08 13.53
N VAL A 668 -29.56 10.44 12.87
CA VAL A 668 -28.92 9.56 11.87
C VAL A 668 -28.54 8.22 12.49
N ARG A 669 -28.02 8.19 13.72
CA ARG A 669 -27.70 6.95 14.43
C ARG A 669 -28.87 5.97 14.50
N THR A 670 -30.05 6.45 14.89
CA THR A 670 -31.25 5.61 14.97
C THR A 670 -31.66 5.10 13.59
N ALA A 671 -31.57 5.93 12.55
CA ALA A 671 -31.83 5.50 11.17
C ALA A 671 -30.85 4.41 10.72
N LEU A 672 -29.56 4.56 11.01
CA LEU A 672 -28.53 3.56 10.70
C LEU A 672 -28.77 2.22 11.39
N GLN A 673 -29.15 2.25 12.68
CA GLN A 673 -29.48 1.02 13.42
C GLN A 673 -30.65 0.27 12.78
N ILE A 674 -31.68 0.99 12.34
CA ILE A 674 -32.82 0.41 11.62
C ILE A 674 -32.35 -0.16 10.27
N ILE A 675 -31.62 0.63 9.48
CA ILE A 675 -31.16 0.20 8.15
C ILE A 675 -30.29 -1.06 8.27
N ASN A 676 -29.35 -1.09 9.22
CA ASN A 676 -28.50 -2.25 9.47
C ASN A 676 -29.32 -3.48 9.88
N SER A 677 -30.34 -3.34 10.73
CA SER A 677 -31.19 -4.49 11.07
C SER A 677 -31.94 -5.05 9.86
N TYR A 678 -32.39 -4.19 8.93
CA TYR A 678 -33.02 -4.65 7.68
C TYR A 678 -32.03 -5.30 6.72
N ILE A 679 -30.80 -4.80 6.64
CA ILE A 679 -29.73 -5.43 5.86
C ILE A 679 -29.46 -6.83 6.42
N ASP A 680 -29.28 -6.93 7.73
CA ASP A 680 -29.04 -8.20 8.40
C ASP A 680 -30.21 -9.18 8.20
N GLU A 681 -31.45 -8.72 8.35
CA GLU A 681 -32.65 -9.53 8.08
C GLU A 681 -32.67 -10.04 6.64
N PHE A 682 -32.49 -9.17 5.65
CA PHE A 682 -32.50 -9.55 4.23
C PHE A 682 -31.37 -10.52 3.87
N LEU A 683 -30.16 -10.29 4.39
CA LEU A 683 -29.02 -11.18 4.16
C LEU A 683 -29.21 -12.53 4.86
N ASN A 684 -29.80 -12.55 6.07
CA ASN A 684 -30.06 -13.78 6.82
C ASN A 684 -31.27 -14.58 6.31
N GLU A 685 -32.31 -13.93 5.80
CA GLU A 685 -33.47 -14.59 5.18
C GLU A 685 -33.06 -15.42 3.96
N GLN A 686 -32.13 -14.91 3.15
CA GLN A 686 -31.55 -15.68 2.04
C GLN A 686 -30.71 -16.87 2.54
N GLU A 687 -30.00 -16.74 3.66
CA GLU A 687 -29.32 -17.89 4.28
C GLU A 687 -30.33 -18.96 4.77
N GLY A 688 -31.49 -18.55 5.29
CA GLY A 688 -32.51 -19.44 5.85
C GLY A 688 -33.20 -20.38 4.84
N GLU A 689 -33.19 -20.06 3.55
CA GLU A 689 -33.71 -20.93 2.48
C GLU A 689 -32.77 -22.11 2.16
N PHE A 690 -31.50 -22.01 2.53
CA PHE A 690 -30.49 -23.01 2.23
C PHE A 690 -30.26 -23.96 3.41
N ASP A 691 -30.09 -25.25 3.09
CA ASP A 691 -29.71 -26.24 4.09
C ASP A 691 -28.31 -25.90 4.68
N PRO A 692 -28.01 -26.37 5.90
CA PRO A 692 -26.72 -26.14 6.58
C PRO A 692 -25.48 -26.37 5.70
N ASP A 693 -25.50 -27.38 4.84
CA ASP A 693 -24.35 -27.74 4.00
C ASP A 693 -24.17 -26.74 2.86
N THR A 694 -25.29 -26.28 2.27
CA THR A 694 -25.29 -25.26 1.22
C THR A 694 -24.86 -23.90 1.76
N ARG A 695 -25.31 -23.49 2.96
CA ARG A 695 -24.82 -22.27 3.61
C ARG A 695 -23.31 -22.32 3.86
N TRP A 696 -22.81 -23.45 4.36
CA TRP A 696 -21.39 -23.63 4.58
C TRP A 696 -20.60 -23.51 3.27
N ALA A 697 -21.06 -24.18 2.21
CA ALA A 697 -20.39 -24.16 0.91
C ALA A 697 -20.36 -22.76 0.28
N LEU A 698 -21.45 -22.00 0.39
CA LEU A 698 -21.50 -20.61 -0.09
C LEU A 698 -20.50 -19.73 0.66
N THR A 699 -20.51 -19.75 1.99
CA THR A 699 -19.56 -18.95 2.79
C THR A 699 -18.10 -19.37 2.53
N TRP A 700 -17.84 -20.67 2.35
CA TRP A 700 -16.50 -21.16 1.99
C TRP A 700 -16.07 -20.70 0.59
N PHE A 701 -17.00 -20.75 -0.37
CA PHE A 701 -16.77 -20.31 -1.75
C PHE A 701 -16.51 -18.81 -1.84
N GLU A 702 -17.21 -17.98 -1.08
CA GLU A 702 -16.97 -16.54 -1.04
C GLU A 702 -15.53 -16.20 -0.66
N GLN A 703 -14.95 -16.95 0.28
CA GLN A 703 -13.62 -16.68 0.80
C GLN A 703 -12.50 -17.38 0.03
N TYR A 704 -12.68 -18.65 -0.32
CA TYR A 704 -11.64 -19.50 -0.93
C TYR A 704 -11.98 -19.94 -2.35
N GLN A 705 -13.17 -19.63 -2.87
CA GLN A 705 -13.66 -20.13 -4.16
C GLN A 705 -13.51 -21.66 -4.22
N PHE A 706 -13.01 -22.21 -5.33
CA PHE A 706 -12.63 -23.63 -5.44
C PHE A 706 -11.18 -23.92 -4.98
N GLU A 707 -10.49 -22.95 -4.39
CA GLU A 707 -9.11 -23.11 -3.91
C GLU A 707 -9.02 -23.73 -2.51
N GLN A 708 -7.80 -24.07 -2.09
CA GLN A 708 -7.55 -24.76 -0.82
C GLN A 708 -7.44 -23.77 0.36
N GLY A 709 -8.36 -23.88 1.32
CA GLY A 709 -8.29 -23.22 2.64
C GLY A 709 -7.73 -24.13 3.74
N GLN A 710 -7.53 -23.60 4.96
CA GLN A 710 -7.05 -24.39 6.11
C GLN A 710 -8.19 -25.20 6.73
N TYR A 711 -7.89 -26.41 7.20
CA TYR A 711 -8.89 -27.26 7.88
C TYR A 711 -9.45 -26.62 9.16
N GLY A 712 -8.64 -25.87 9.92
CA GLY A 712 -9.11 -25.19 11.14
C GLY A 712 -10.19 -24.12 10.86
N ASP A 713 -10.04 -23.38 9.75
CA ASP A 713 -11.03 -22.39 9.30
C ASP A 713 -12.32 -23.11 8.89
N ALA A 714 -12.18 -24.22 8.16
CA ALA A 714 -13.28 -25.05 7.70
C ALA A 714 -14.08 -25.63 8.88
N GLU A 715 -13.37 -26.16 9.87
CA GLU A 715 -13.98 -26.76 11.06
C GLU A 715 -14.72 -25.71 11.89
N THR A 716 -14.15 -24.52 12.06
CA THR A 716 -14.80 -23.40 12.75
C THR A 716 -16.09 -22.99 12.04
N LEU A 717 -16.04 -22.85 10.71
CA LEU A 717 -17.20 -22.53 9.89
C LEU A 717 -18.27 -23.64 9.95
N SER A 718 -17.86 -24.92 10.02
CA SER A 718 -18.80 -26.05 10.09
C SER A 718 -19.61 -26.04 11.38
N LYS A 719 -18.97 -25.71 12.51
CA LYS A 719 -19.65 -25.53 13.80
C LYS A 719 -20.61 -24.34 13.76
N ALA A 720 -20.20 -23.23 13.14
CA ALA A 720 -21.03 -22.02 13.03
C ALA A 720 -22.29 -22.23 12.17
N LYS A 721 -22.20 -23.00 11.08
CA LYS A 721 -23.33 -23.29 10.19
C LYS A 721 -24.07 -24.59 10.54
N ASN A 722 -23.76 -25.20 11.69
CA ASN A 722 -24.39 -26.42 12.20
C ASN A 722 -24.31 -27.62 11.24
N THR A 723 -23.12 -27.84 10.66
CA THR A 723 -22.76 -28.98 9.80
C THR A 723 -21.40 -29.58 10.24
N SER A 724 -20.85 -30.54 9.50
CA SER A 724 -19.54 -31.13 9.78
C SER A 724 -18.73 -31.35 8.49
N ILE A 725 -17.41 -31.18 8.56
CA ILE A 725 -16.51 -31.40 7.42
C ILE A 725 -16.62 -32.82 6.88
N LYS A 726 -16.74 -33.81 7.77
CA LYS A 726 -16.93 -35.20 7.37
C LYS A 726 -18.24 -35.41 6.61
N GLY A 727 -19.34 -34.80 7.09
CA GLY A 727 -20.63 -34.85 6.40
C GLY A 727 -20.62 -34.17 5.03
N LEU A 728 -19.90 -33.05 4.90
CA LEU A 728 -19.72 -32.34 3.63
C LEU A 728 -18.85 -33.11 2.62
N GLU A 729 -17.85 -33.85 3.10
CA GLU A 729 -17.02 -34.74 2.28
C GLU A 729 -17.83 -35.96 1.80
N GLU A 730 -18.60 -36.59 2.70
CA GLU A 730 -19.54 -37.69 2.36
C GLU A 730 -20.65 -37.24 1.40
N ALA A 731 -21.11 -35.99 1.51
CA ALA A 731 -22.09 -35.39 0.60
C ALA A 731 -21.50 -35.04 -0.79
N GLY A 732 -20.17 -35.17 -0.98
CA GLY A 732 -19.50 -34.86 -2.22
C GLY A 732 -19.44 -33.36 -2.54
N ILE A 733 -19.41 -32.50 -1.51
CA ILE A 733 -19.37 -31.03 -1.66
C ILE A 733 -17.92 -30.52 -1.60
N LEU A 734 -17.06 -31.16 -0.80
CA LEU A 734 -15.66 -30.77 -0.59
C LEU A 734 -14.72 -31.97 -0.56
N ILE A 735 -13.41 -31.70 -0.59
CA ILE A 735 -12.35 -32.66 -0.24
C ILE A 735 -11.53 -32.06 0.91
N ALA A 736 -11.26 -32.87 1.94
CA ALA A 736 -10.38 -32.52 3.05
C ALA A 736 -9.15 -33.46 3.08
N LYS A 737 -7.96 -32.95 2.71
CA LYS A 737 -6.71 -33.74 2.73
C LYS A 737 -5.53 -32.89 3.20
N ASN A 738 -4.60 -33.51 3.96
CA ASN A 738 -3.35 -32.90 4.42
C ASN A 738 -3.54 -31.55 5.17
N GLY A 739 -4.57 -31.44 6.01
CA GLY A 739 -4.88 -30.20 6.75
C GLY A 739 -5.42 -29.06 5.87
N LYS A 740 -5.80 -29.35 4.62
CA LYS A 740 -6.40 -28.42 3.66
C LYS A 740 -7.79 -28.89 3.24
N VAL A 741 -8.67 -27.93 2.97
CA VAL A 741 -10.05 -28.17 2.52
C VAL A 741 -10.30 -27.37 1.25
N ARG A 742 -10.96 -27.95 0.24
CA ARG A 742 -11.45 -27.22 -0.94
C ARG A 742 -12.82 -27.71 -1.37
N LEU A 743 -13.60 -26.86 -2.01
CA LEU A 743 -14.83 -27.28 -2.68
C LEU A 743 -14.53 -28.10 -3.95
N LEU A 744 -15.40 -29.05 -4.24
CA LEU A 744 -15.43 -29.79 -5.50
C LEU A 744 -16.05 -28.93 -6.59
N LYS A 745 -15.48 -28.94 -7.80
CA LYS A 745 -16.10 -28.30 -8.96
C LYS A 745 -17.22 -29.17 -9.50
N ARG A 746 -18.16 -28.59 -10.24
CA ARG A 746 -19.30 -29.30 -10.86
C ARG A 746 -18.88 -30.55 -11.65
N GLU A 747 -17.76 -30.48 -12.37
CA GLU A 747 -17.19 -31.59 -13.14
C GLU A 747 -16.66 -32.74 -12.26
N GLU A 748 -16.31 -32.44 -11.01
CA GLU A 748 -15.74 -33.36 -10.04
C GLU A 748 -16.81 -33.94 -9.09
N MET A 749 -18.04 -33.44 -9.17
CA MET A 749 -19.16 -33.93 -8.36
C MET A 749 -19.78 -35.16 -9.02
N LEU A 750 -19.90 -36.23 -8.24
CA LEU A 750 -20.53 -37.48 -8.69
C LEU A 750 -22.01 -37.24 -9.07
N PRO A 751 -22.54 -37.86 -10.14
CA PRO A 751 -23.96 -37.83 -10.45
C PRO A 751 -24.75 -38.45 -9.29
N SER A 752 -25.67 -37.67 -8.69
CA SER A 752 -26.40 -38.09 -7.49
C SER A 752 -27.25 -39.35 -7.76
N PRO A 753 -27.32 -40.31 -6.82
CA PRO A 753 -28.38 -41.31 -6.79
C PRO A 753 -29.75 -40.62 -6.65
N GLN A 754 -30.78 -41.28 -7.18
CA GLN A 754 -32.21 -40.92 -7.18
C GLN A 754 -32.72 -40.31 -5.85
N PRO A 755 -33.75 -39.44 -5.89
CA PRO A 755 -34.32 -38.81 -4.69
C PRO A 755 -34.95 -39.85 -3.75
N SER A 756 -34.78 -39.66 -2.45
CA SER A 756 -35.43 -40.49 -1.43
C SER A 756 -36.95 -40.20 -1.36
N PRO A 757 -37.80 -41.15 -0.94
CA PRO A 757 -39.26 -41.05 -1.05
C PRO A 757 -39.94 -40.03 -0.12
N ASN A 758 -39.20 -39.26 0.68
CA ASN A 758 -39.75 -38.29 1.61
C ASN A 758 -39.44 -36.87 1.13
N GLY A 759 -40.39 -36.29 0.40
CA GLY A 759 -40.29 -34.96 -0.20
C GLY A 759 -40.09 -33.83 0.81
N ARG A 760 -38.87 -33.27 0.83
CA ARG A 760 -38.58 -31.84 0.99
C ARG A 760 -37.41 -31.52 0.07
N GLY A 761 -37.59 -30.56 -0.83
CA GLY A 761 -36.62 -30.23 -1.88
C GLY A 761 -35.25 -29.86 -1.29
N ARG A 762 -34.26 -30.75 -1.47
CA ARG A 762 -32.85 -30.47 -1.19
C ARG A 762 -32.20 -29.99 -2.48
N ILE A 763 -32.00 -28.69 -2.64
CA ILE A 763 -31.13 -28.17 -3.69
C ILE A 763 -29.69 -28.38 -3.18
N LYS A 764 -28.99 -29.39 -3.69
CA LYS A 764 -27.58 -29.64 -3.32
C LYS A 764 -26.72 -28.47 -3.83
N ALA A 765 -25.99 -27.82 -2.92
CA ALA A 765 -25.06 -26.70 -3.12
C ALA A 765 -24.28 -26.70 -4.45
N GLY A 766 -23.83 -27.88 -4.89
CA GLY A 766 -23.08 -28.08 -6.12
C GLY A 766 -23.78 -27.78 -7.44
N ARG A 767 -25.09 -27.50 -7.41
CA ARG A 767 -25.84 -27.01 -8.57
C ARG A 767 -26.01 -25.49 -8.59
N LEU A 768 -25.81 -24.80 -7.46
CA LEU A 768 -25.99 -23.35 -7.29
C LEU A 768 -24.68 -22.57 -7.51
N ILE A 769 -23.54 -23.19 -7.21
CA ILE A 769 -22.18 -22.70 -7.44
C ILE A 769 -21.64 -23.30 -8.74
#